data_AF-A0A972PY08-F1
#
_entry.id   AF-A0A972PY08-F1
#
_cell.length_a   1.000
_cell.length_b   1.000
_cell.length_c   1.000
_cell.angle_alpha   90.00
_cell.angle_beta   90.00
_cell.angle_gamma   90.00
#
_symmetry.space_group_name_H-M   'P 1'
#
loop_
_entity.id
_entity.type
_entity.pdbx_description
1 polymer ?
#
loop_
_entity_poly.entity_id
_entity_poly.type
_entity_poly.pdbx_seq_one_letter_code
_entity_poly.pdbx_strand_id
1 'polypeptide(L)'
;MKMKRMKRILIILVAMGLVASIAMAIPASAKSGSGNVRVLDSEFVLCTMGSTGEIEEVQVFNFLGLNGDGTVTVKEEKAFDEVGGFQGVKSFAKPKVEGDYIVWPEISVSGNKNVVANTKLSEAMVEEARTRIPLDVKVKYWFDGEPVTDLETITGKSGRFKLEMTLKNTSKEKREVEYEDPATGEMKKEEVDVYLPLVILPYDWYFDNSTFFNLECDETGIIVPMPDFYNVGWSIPLFPPATEESHTIWVAADVKNFKMPPLTLSVNFVFPHTNQSNPLELLGPAIKQVYEGVKQLNQGVGAPDKADTLLYGITAVDGGLQQLAAGLPEAKYNLDAKLIPGVSQAAAGIGSASTPNTLLYADAAAIAGLQGIKAGIGSETTEQTLLYAANAIHTNLQAISGALGDATQSQSIIGGIYAVLLGLSNPDPAQLDVLKGLKQISSAIGTTSTPDTLLQGAQELANNTDPANPAGLYAAIYGVWRSLTLEPGTNSTLRDYVNKLPEPDRTIARTMIDGVDGPPPVLGLADYLQLAYGGVNTIHTNITRVDPTFVDPGLIQALQALKGGADTMIDKIEDLMVPGLTQIYGGLTQIKNGIGNAPTDENTLLYAIAAIESGLNSIKGGIGDMTVDGTLLYALAAMQNGLTQLKAGLSSGNINSPGVKEGLMLISAGIGDAIAGLGSHGTPDTLLYGSGKVTEGLTQVGEGTSKLEEGLTTMVSSLNMSAAELEAIEQRGHEFDHFLGRAKDAENQVRFVYQSKPTYNYVNGSKSSWIVAIVLSILIALGLVGGGILLSRKGTA
;
A
#
# COMPACT_ATOMS: atom_id res chain seq x y z
N MET A 1 103.09 -61.59 24.82
CA MET A 1 102.36 -60.97 23.70
C MET A 1 101.02 -60.47 24.22
N LYS A 2 100.95 -59.23 24.72
CA LYS A 2 99.96 -58.81 25.73
C LYS A 2 99.29 -57.48 25.40
N MET A 3 97.95 -57.47 25.44
CA MET A 3 97.00 -56.36 25.74
C MET A 3 97.09 -54.99 25.03
N LYS A 4 98.13 -54.64 24.27
CA LYS A 4 98.21 -53.35 23.54
C LYS A 4 97.45 -53.34 22.20
N ARG A 5 97.23 -54.49 21.55
CA ARG A 5 96.49 -54.57 20.27
C ARG A 5 94.96 -54.57 20.42
N MET A 6 94.41 -54.86 21.59
CA MET A 6 92.95 -54.97 21.81
C MET A 6 92.28 -53.62 22.13
N LYS A 7 93.03 -52.65 22.68
CA LYS A 7 92.50 -51.31 23.01
C LYS A 7 92.27 -50.38 21.82
N ARG A 8 92.92 -50.64 20.66
CA ARG A 8 92.65 -49.90 19.41
C ARG A 8 91.50 -50.51 18.58
N ILE A 9 91.03 -51.71 18.95
CA ILE A 9 90.01 -52.45 18.20
C ILE A 9 88.59 -52.17 18.76
N LEU A 10 88.46 -51.76 20.02
CA LEU A 10 87.17 -51.53 20.68
C LEU A 10 86.52 -50.17 20.38
N ILE A 11 87.33 -49.13 20.07
CA ILE A 11 86.84 -47.79 19.65
C ILE A 11 86.18 -47.85 18.27
N ILE A 12 86.61 -48.81 17.45
CA ILE A 12 86.22 -48.94 16.05
C ILE A 12 85.01 -49.87 15.88
N LEU A 13 84.79 -50.82 16.78
CA LEU A 13 83.67 -51.78 16.69
C LEU A 13 82.32 -51.20 17.15
N VAL A 14 82.32 -50.09 17.87
CA VAL A 14 81.09 -49.46 18.36
C VAL A 14 80.57 -48.33 17.47
N ALA A 15 81.41 -47.74 16.64
CA ALA A 15 80.95 -46.99 15.46
C ALA A 15 80.38 -47.90 14.35
N MET A 16 80.66 -49.22 14.38
CA MET A 16 80.20 -50.19 13.37
C MET A 16 78.95 -50.98 13.77
N GLY A 17 78.45 -50.84 15.00
CA GLY A 17 77.13 -51.35 15.40
C GLY A 17 75.97 -50.53 14.83
N LEU A 18 76.27 -49.51 14.01
CA LEU A 18 75.37 -48.44 13.57
C LEU A 18 74.62 -48.67 12.26
N VAL A 19 74.73 -49.86 11.66
CA VAL A 19 74.38 -50.02 10.23
C VAL A 19 73.28 -51.05 9.95
N ALA A 20 72.69 -51.72 10.95
CA ALA A 20 71.87 -52.90 10.69
C ALA A 20 70.33 -52.76 10.72
N SER A 21 69.74 -51.64 11.12
CA SER A 21 68.29 -51.45 10.90
C SER A 21 67.88 -49.99 10.84
N ILE A 22 68.65 -49.21 10.08
CA ILE A 22 68.02 -48.25 9.20
C ILE A 22 67.58 -49.06 7.98
N ALA A 23 66.44 -49.73 8.10
CA ALA A 23 65.52 -49.72 6.97
C ALA A 23 64.84 -48.35 7.01
N MET A 24 65.63 -47.28 6.81
CA MET A 24 65.07 -46.10 6.16
C MET A 24 64.72 -46.65 4.79
N ALA A 25 63.47 -47.09 4.65
CA ALA A 25 62.88 -47.21 3.34
C ALA A 25 63.09 -45.84 2.74
N ILE A 26 64.08 -45.72 1.85
CA ILE A 26 64.28 -44.50 1.10
C ILE A 26 62.94 -44.25 0.45
N PRO A 27 62.24 -43.19 0.85
CA PRO A 27 60.86 -43.01 0.43
C PRO A 27 60.83 -43.01 -1.10
N ALA A 28 59.74 -43.51 -1.68
CA ALA A 28 59.62 -43.60 -3.14
C ALA A 28 59.92 -42.26 -3.85
N SER A 29 59.77 -41.15 -3.12
CA SER A 29 60.01 -39.74 -3.47
C SER A 29 61.47 -39.25 -3.44
N ALA A 30 62.43 -39.98 -2.85
CA ALA A 30 63.81 -39.51 -2.80
C ALA A 30 64.39 -39.41 -4.23
N LYS A 31 64.92 -38.22 -4.57
CA LYS A 31 65.50 -37.94 -5.90
C LYS A 31 66.76 -38.80 -6.11
N SER A 32 66.95 -39.20 -7.36
CA SER A 32 68.20 -39.83 -7.78
C SER A 32 69.29 -38.78 -7.81
N GLY A 33 70.35 -38.95 -7.01
CA GLY A 33 71.63 -38.28 -7.30
C GLY A 33 72.13 -38.74 -8.66
N SER A 34 73.07 -38.02 -9.29
CA SER A 34 73.52 -38.27 -10.69
C SER A 34 73.73 -39.77 -11.02
N GLY A 35 72.71 -40.45 -11.56
CA GLY A 35 72.68 -41.91 -11.76
C GLY A 35 71.46 -42.61 -11.14
N ASN A 36 71.42 -43.95 -11.13
CA ASN A 36 70.32 -44.75 -10.53
C ASN A 36 70.40 -44.87 -9.00
N VAL A 37 71.14 -43.98 -8.31
CA VAL A 37 71.43 -44.09 -6.87
C VAL A 37 70.80 -42.93 -6.10
N ARG A 38 69.93 -43.26 -5.15
CA ARG A 38 69.33 -42.31 -4.20
C ARG A 38 70.25 -42.13 -2.99
N VAL A 39 70.29 -40.91 -2.47
CA VAL A 39 71.17 -40.53 -1.35
C VAL A 39 70.33 -39.90 -0.24
N LEU A 40 70.56 -40.37 0.98
CA LEU A 40 70.08 -39.79 2.23
C LEU A 40 71.29 -39.40 3.07
N ASP A 41 71.48 -38.11 3.27
CA ASP A 41 72.50 -37.55 4.13
C ASP A 41 71.94 -37.36 5.54
N SER A 42 72.70 -37.77 6.55
CA SER A 42 72.23 -37.81 7.93
C SER A 42 73.37 -37.46 8.86
N GLU A 43 73.23 -36.31 9.51
CA GLU A 43 74.23 -35.80 10.41
C GLU A 43 73.80 -35.97 11.87
N PHE A 44 74.73 -36.50 12.65
CA PHE A 44 74.59 -36.66 14.09
C PHE A 44 75.63 -35.81 14.80
N VAL A 45 75.18 -34.79 15.51
CA VAL A 45 76.02 -33.81 16.20
C VAL A 45 76.06 -34.16 17.68
N LEU A 46 77.22 -34.64 18.13
CA LEU A 46 77.51 -34.92 19.54
C LEU A 46 78.12 -33.67 20.19
N CYS A 47 77.35 -33.05 21.08
CA CYS A 47 77.75 -31.92 21.91
C CYS A 47 78.18 -32.45 23.28
N THR A 48 79.49 -32.47 23.55
CA THR A 48 79.99 -32.83 24.89
C THR A 48 79.94 -31.61 25.78
N MET A 49 79.21 -31.71 26.88
CA MET A 49 79.01 -30.64 27.86
C MET A 49 79.94 -30.80 29.06
N GLY A 50 80.43 -29.67 29.57
CA GLY A 50 80.99 -29.57 30.90
C GLY A 50 79.91 -29.67 31.98
N SER A 51 80.33 -29.55 33.24
CA SER A 51 79.41 -29.82 34.36
C SER A 51 78.26 -28.82 34.45
N THR A 52 78.42 -27.58 33.97
CA THR A 52 77.38 -26.55 34.01
C THR A 52 76.53 -26.45 32.74
N GLY A 53 76.73 -27.37 31.78
CA GLY A 53 75.96 -27.47 30.53
C GLY A 53 76.61 -26.79 29.31
N GLU A 54 77.72 -26.08 29.50
CA GLU A 54 78.50 -25.48 28.44
C GLU A 54 79.10 -26.54 27.49
N ILE A 55 78.86 -26.41 26.19
CA ILE A 55 79.40 -27.34 25.18
C ILE A 55 80.92 -27.14 25.05
N GLU A 56 81.76 -28.07 25.47
CA GLU A 56 83.23 -27.92 25.37
C GLU A 56 83.81 -28.60 24.12
N GLU A 57 83.08 -29.54 23.53
CA GLU A 57 83.52 -30.28 22.35
C GLU A 57 82.32 -30.63 21.46
N VAL A 58 82.51 -30.49 20.15
CA VAL A 58 81.54 -30.90 19.14
C VAL A 58 82.19 -31.92 18.22
N GLN A 59 81.55 -33.08 18.10
CA GLN A 59 81.90 -34.09 17.12
C GLN A 59 80.70 -34.39 16.24
N VAL A 60 80.92 -34.40 14.93
CA VAL A 60 79.85 -34.66 13.98
C VAL A 60 80.14 -35.97 13.26
N PHE A 61 79.12 -36.79 13.17
CA PHE A 61 79.12 -38.03 12.42
C PHE A 61 78.16 -37.85 11.24
N ASN A 62 78.71 -37.91 10.04
CA ASN A 62 77.95 -37.85 8.81
C ASN A 62 77.75 -39.29 8.29
N PHE A 63 76.49 -39.63 8.04
CA PHE A 63 76.02 -40.91 7.54
C PHE A 63 75.32 -40.72 6.19
N LEU A 64 75.93 -41.22 5.13
CA LEU A 64 75.31 -41.31 3.82
C LEU A 64 74.67 -42.69 3.65
N GLY A 65 73.35 -42.72 3.54
CA GLY A 65 72.56 -43.87 3.09
C GLY A 65 72.37 -43.84 1.58
N LEU A 66 72.83 -44.87 0.87
CA LEU A 66 72.75 -44.97 -0.58
C LEU A 66 71.94 -46.21 -1.00
N ASN A 67 71.04 -46.05 -1.98
CA ASN A 67 70.31 -47.17 -2.57
C ASN A 67 70.21 -47.07 -4.09
N GLY A 68 70.52 -48.18 -4.76
CA GLY A 68 70.49 -48.30 -6.21
C GLY A 68 71.66 -49.13 -6.73
N ASP A 69 71.87 -49.10 -8.05
CA ASP A 69 73.00 -49.77 -8.70
C ASP A 69 73.77 -48.76 -9.56
N GLY A 70 75.08 -48.65 -9.35
CA GLY A 70 75.95 -47.74 -10.11
C GLY A 70 77.09 -47.13 -9.28
N THR A 71 77.70 -46.07 -9.79
CA THR A 71 78.72 -45.29 -9.09
C THR A 71 78.25 -43.85 -8.95
N VAL A 72 78.32 -43.28 -7.75
CA VAL A 72 77.88 -41.91 -7.45
C VAL A 72 78.98 -41.12 -6.74
N THR A 73 79.09 -39.83 -7.03
CA THR A 73 79.88 -38.90 -6.23
C THR A 73 78.92 -38.05 -5.40
N VAL A 74 79.04 -38.11 -4.08
CA VAL A 74 78.26 -37.27 -3.18
C VAL A 74 79.07 -36.02 -2.86
N LYS A 75 78.42 -34.85 -3.01
CA LYS A 75 78.98 -33.55 -2.70
C LYS A 75 78.04 -32.84 -1.74
N GLU A 76 78.58 -32.47 -0.60
CA GLU A 76 77.91 -31.63 0.38
C GLU A 76 78.50 -30.24 0.34
N GLU A 77 77.67 -29.22 0.20
CA GLU A 77 78.10 -27.82 0.37
C GLU A 77 78.40 -27.58 1.85
N LYS A 78 79.63 -27.16 2.17
CA LYS A 78 80.06 -26.94 3.55
C LYS A 78 79.28 -25.77 4.16
N ALA A 79 78.91 -25.91 5.42
CA ALA A 79 78.19 -24.88 6.15
C ALA A 79 79.06 -24.15 7.19
N PHE A 80 80.36 -24.43 7.19
CA PHE A 80 81.41 -23.74 7.96
C PHE A 80 82.60 -23.47 7.03
N ASP A 81 83.29 -22.34 7.24
CA ASP A 81 84.44 -21.96 6.40
C ASP A 81 85.61 -22.93 6.55
N GLU A 82 85.91 -23.30 7.79
CA GLU A 82 86.90 -24.32 8.15
C GLU A 82 86.19 -25.65 8.34
N VAL A 83 86.41 -26.64 7.46
CA VAL A 83 85.98 -28.03 7.67
C VAL A 83 87.12 -28.96 7.31
N GLY A 84 87.34 -30.02 8.09
CA GLY A 84 88.52 -30.87 7.92
C GLY A 84 88.62 -31.95 8.99
N GLY A 85 89.80 -32.58 9.12
CA GLY A 85 90.04 -33.55 10.19
C GLY A 85 89.28 -34.88 10.07
N PHE A 86 88.55 -35.11 8.96
CA PHE A 86 87.70 -36.28 8.79
C PHE A 86 88.44 -37.60 9.01
N GLN A 87 87.79 -38.48 9.76
CA GLN A 87 88.18 -39.86 9.96
C GLN A 87 87.10 -40.75 9.36
N GLY A 88 87.48 -41.54 8.36
CA GLY A 88 86.61 -42.62 7.89
C GLY A 88 86.49 -43.67 9.00
N VAL A 89 85.27 -44.11 9.28
CA VAL A 89 85.08 -45.31 10.11
C VAL A 89 85.69 -46.50 9.35
N LYS A 90 86.28 -47.47 10.06
CA LYS A 90 87.05 -48.56 9.42
C LYS A 90 86.22 -49.24 8.31
N SER A 91 86.85 -49.38 7.12
CA SER A 91 86.26 -49.91 5.88
C SER A 91 85.32 -48.95 5.11
N PHE A 92 85.16 -47.70 5.55
CA PHE A 92 84.43 -46.65 4.81
C PHE A 92 85.37 -45.64 4.15
N ALA A 93 84.91 -45.04 3.05
CA ALA A 93 85.64 -44.01 2.33
C ALA A 93 85.73 -42.73 3.17
N LYS A 94 86.94 -42.18 3.27
CA LYS A 94 87.17 -40.88 3.90
C LYS A 94 86.82 -39.76 2.89
N PRO A 95 86.01 -38.76 3.27
CA PRO A 95 85.78 -37.60 2.42
C PRO A 95 87.03 -36.73 2.29
N LYS A 96 87.06 -35.93 1.23
CA LYS A 96 88.01 -34.84 1.02
C LYS A 96 87.25 -33.53 0.94
N VAL A 97 87.93 -32.43 1.30
CA VAL A 97 87.38 -31.08 1.14
C VAL A 97 87.92 -30.52 -0.18
N GLU A 98 87.03 -30.10 -1.07
CA GLU A 98 87.35 -29.51 -2.38
C GLU A 98 86.60 -28.19 -2.55
N GLY A 99 87.29 -27.07 -2.36
CA GLY A 99 86.67 -25.74 -2.35
C GLY A 99 85.62 -25.64 -1.24
N ASP A 100 84.38 -25.36 -1.63
CA ASP A 100 83.24 -25.24 -0.72
C ASP A 100 82.49 -26.56 -0.50
N TYR A 101 83.08 -27.69 -0.88
CA TYR A 101 82.40 -28.99 -0.80
C TYR A 101 83.15 -30.03 0.04
N ILE A 102 82.40 -30.82 0.80
CA ILE A 102 82.83 -32.11 1.36
C ILE A 102 82.45 -33.18 0.34
N VAL A 103 83.44 -33.92 -0.18
CA VAL A 103 83.28 -34.77 -1.36
C VAL A 103 83.65 -36.21 -1.04
N TRP A 104 82.72 -37.12 -1.33
CA TRP A 104 82.96 -38.56 -1.43
C TRP A 104 82.99 -38.97 -2.90
N PRO A 105 84.19 -39.12 -3.50
CA PRO A 105 84.31 -39.47 -4.90
C PRO A 105 83.96 -40.94 -5.15
N GLU A 106 83.25 -41.20 -6.25
CA GLU A 106 83.14 -42.52 -6.90
C GLU A 106 82.72 -43.68 -5.98
N ILE A 107 81.68 -43.49 -5.18
CA ILE A 107 81.09 -44.55 -4.35
C ILE A 107 80.36 -45.55 -5.25
N SER A 108 80.90 -46.75 -5.40
CA SER A 108 80.19 -47.87 -6.05
C SER A 108 79.10 -48.44 -5.13
N VAL A 109 77.86 -48.51 -5.62
CA VAL A 109 76.66 -48.94 -4.91
C VAL A 109 76.02 -50.11 -5.67
N SER A 110 75.62 -51.14 -4.93
CA SER A 110 74.71 -52.18 -5.43
C SER A 110 73.72 -52.55 -4.32
N GLY A 111 72.43 -52.39 -4.58
CA GLY A 111 71.38 -52.45 -3.56
C GLY A 111 71.56 -51.33 -2.52
N ASN A 112 71.74 -51.69 -1.24
CA ASN A 112 71.93 -50.75 -0.13
C ASN A 112 73.41 -50.61 0.24
N LYS A 113 73.89 -49.39 0.42
CA LYS A 113 75.22 -49.09 0.93
C LYS A 113 75.18 -47.92 1.90
N ASN A 114 75.96 -47.98 2.96
CA ASN A 114 76.14 -46.85 3.87
C ASN A 114 77.60 -46.37 3.81
N VAL A 115 77.82 -45.07 4.03
CA VAL A 115 79.15 -44.49 4.21
C VAL A 115 79.12 -43.64 5.47
N VAL A 116 80.15 -43.76 6.32
CA VAL A 116 80.22 -43.03 7.58
C VAL A 116 81.56 -42.35 7.72
N ALA A 117 81.53 -41.04 7.95
CA ALA A 117 82.69 -40.26 8.31
C ALA A 117 82.39 -39.49 9.60
N ASN A 118 83.41 -39.21 10.39
CA ASN A 118 83.26 -38.28 11.50
C ASN A 118 84.37 -37.25 11.49
N THR A 119 84.09 -36.10 12.10
CA THR A 119 85.10 -35.09 12.39
C THR A 119 84.85 -34.47 13.75
N LYS A 120 85.94 -34.09 14.42
CA LYS A 120 85.92 -33.33 15.66
C LYS A 120 86.29 -31.89 15.34
N LEU A 121 85.48 -30.95 15.81
CA LEU A 121 85.70 -29.53 15.57
C LEU A 121 86.86 -29.00 16.40
N SER A 122 87.58 -28.01 15.86
CA SER A 122 88.58 -27.25 16.61
C SER A 122 87.91 -26.37 17.66
N GLU A 123 88.65 -25.90 18.68
CA GLU A 123 88.08 -24.99 19.69
C GLU A 123 87.48 -23.71 19.08
N ALA A 124 88.15 -23.13 18.07
CA ALA A 124 87.63 -21.96 17.36
C ALA A 124 86.31 -22.26 16.63
N MET A 125 86.21 -23.44 16.00
CA MET A 125 84.99 -23.89 15.35
C MET A 125 83.87 -24.25 16.32
N VAL A 126 84.18 -24.68 17.55
CA VAL A 126 83.15 -24.96 18.56
C VAL A 126 82.37 -23.68 18.89
N GLU A 127 83.06 -22.54 19.01
CA GLU A 127 82.40 -21.26 19.26
C GLU A 127 81.48 -20.83 18.11
N GLU A 128 81.91 -21.00 16.86
CA GLU A 128 81.06 -20.78 15.68
C GLU A 128 79.87 -21.76 15.64
N ALA A 129 80.14 -23.04 15.87
CA ALA A 129 79.14 -24.11 15.90
C ALA A 129 78.00 -23.84 16.89
N ARG A 130 78.29 -23.27 18.08
CA ARG A 130 77.27 -22.89 19.07
C ARG A 130 76.17 -21.99 18.51
N THR A 131 76.48 -21.15 17.51
CA THR A 131 75.49 -20.25 16.90
C THR A 131 74.42 -21.00 16.10
N ARG A 132 74.72 -22.23 15.66
CA ARG A 132 73.81 -23.10 14.90
C ARG A 132 73.24 -24.24 15.72
N ILE A 133 73.75 -24.46 16.93
CA ILE A 133 73.26 -25.48 17.84
C ILE A 133 71.93 -24.97 18.47
N PRO A 134 70.80 -25.68 18.30
CA PRO A 134 69.47 -25.10 18.54
C PRO A 134 69.02 -25.11 20.01
N LEU A 135 69.84 -25.62 20.92
CA LEU A 135 69.50 -25.75 22.34
C LEU A 135 70.66 -25.29 23.22
N ASP A 136 70.34 -24.39 24.14
CA ASP A 136 71.20 -24.01 25.25
C ASP A 136 70.82 -24.83 26.50
N VAL A 137 71.83 -25.38 27.18
CA VAL A 137 71.67 -26.19 28.40
C VAL A 137 72.43 -25.54 29.53
N LYS A 138 71.74 -25.28 30.64
CA LYS A 138 72.34 -24.70 31.85
C LYS A 138 72.01 -25.56 33.06
N VAL A 139 73.04 -26.02 33.75
CA VAL A 139 72.90 -26.89 34.92
C VAL A 139 73.44 -26.20 36.16
N LYS A 140 72.67 -26.25 37.24
CA LYS A 140 73.05 -25.76 38.57
C LYS A 140 72.93 -26.90 39.59
N TYR A 141 73.82 -26.91 40.57
CA TYR A 141 73.87 -27.95 41.60
C TYR A 141 73.85 -27.36 43.00
N TRP A 142 73.34 -28.14 43.95
CA TRP A 142 73.39 -27.86 45.38
C TRP A 142 73.73 -29.14 46.15
N PHE A 143 74.47 -28.98 47.25
CA PHE A 143 74.76 -30.04 48.20
C PHE A 143 74.54 -29.53 49.63
N ASP A 144 73.68 -30.22 50.38
CA ASP A 144 73.20 -29.80 51.71
C ASP A 144 72.65 -28.35 51.73
N GLY A 145 72.05 -27.92 50.62
CA GLY A 145 71.47 -26.58 50.44
C GLY A 145 72.44 -25.52 49.92
N GLU A 146 73.74 -25.80 49.89
CA GLU A 146 74.76 -24.86 49.40
C GLU A 146 75.02 -25.04 47.89
N PRO A 147 75.12 -23.96 47.10
CA PRO A 147 75.44 -24.06 45.67
C PRO A 147 76.79 -24.72 45.40
N VAL A 148 76.85 -25.56 44.36
CA VAL A 148 78.05 -26.27 43.92
C VAL A 148 78.33 -25.97 42.45
N THR A 149 79.53 -25.49 42.16
CA THR A 149 79.98 -25.20 40.79
C THR A 149 80.96 -26.24 40.24
N ASP A 150 81.67 -26.96 41.12
CA ASP A 150 82.58 -28.04 40.77
C ASP A 150 82.16 -29.32 41.51
N LEU A 151 81.66 -30.30 40.75
CA LEU A 151 81.17 -31.56 41.30
C LEU A 151 82.28 -32.40 41.95
N GLU A 152 83.56 -32.21 41.60
CA GLU A 152 84.66 -32.92 42.25
C GLU A 152 84.73 -32.61 43.76
N THR A 153 84.29 -31.42 44.16
CA THR A 153 84.30 -30.98 45.57
C THR A 153 83.31 -31.76 46.45
N ILE A 154 82.31 -32.41 45.86
CA ILE A 154 81.29 -33.20 46.56
C ILE A 154 81.34 -34.70 46.24
N THR A 155 82.13 -35.10 45.25
CA THR A 155 82.35 -36.51 44.92
C THR A 155 82.81 -37.31 46.14
N GLY A 156 82.16 -38.45 46.39
CA GLY A 156 82.43 -39.32 47.54
C GLY A 156 81.84 -38.87 48.87
N LYS A 157 81.22 -37.69 48.95
CA LYS A 157 80.52 -37.22 50.15
C LYS A 157 79.14 -37.85 50.28
N SER A 158 78.54 -37.72 51.47
CA SER A 158 77.16 -38.10 51.74
C SER A 158 76.40 -36.86 52.24
N GLY A 159 75.16 -36.67 51.82
CA GLY A 159 74.37 -35.45 52.07
C GLY A 159 73.14 -35.39 51.16
N ARG A 160 72.46 -34.25 51.07
CA ARG A 160 71.35 -34.00 50.13
C ARG A 160 71.90 -33.35 48.86
N PHE A 161 71.72 -34.00 47.72
CA PHE A 161 72.07 -33.47 46.40
C PHE A 161 70.83 -32.91 45.69
N LYS A 162 71.00 -31.80 44.97
CA LYS A 162 70.00 -31.29 44.01
C LYS A 162 70.68 -30.82 42.72
N LEU A 163 70.05 -31.09 41.59
CA LEU A 163 70.34 -30.55 40.27
C LEU A 163 69.12 -29.80 39.75
N GLU A 164 69.35 -28.67 39.08
CA GLU A 164 68.37 -27.96 38.27
C GLU A 164 68.96 -27.75 36.86
N MET A 165 68.21 -28.09 35.83
CA MET A 165 68.62 -27.97 34.43
C MET A 165 67.60 -27.13 33.65
N THR A 166 68.06 -26.01 33.10
CA THR A 166 67.29 -25.16 32.19
C THR A 166 67.68 -25.45 30.75
N LEU A 167 66.67 -25.74 29.93
CA LEU A 167 66.76 -26.02 28.51
C LEU A 167 66.11 -24.86 27.77
N LYS A 168 66.81 -24.24 26.81
CA LYS A 168 66.28 -23.11 26.04
C LYS A 168 66.47 -23.33 24.55
N ASN A 169 65.38 -23.26 23.79
CA ASN A 169 65.40 -23.25 22.34
C ASN A 169 65.95 -21.90 21.86
N THR A 170 67.12 -21.93 21.23
CA THR A 170 67.83 -20.75 20.74
C THR A 170 67.64 -20.54 19.24
N SER A 171 66.87 -21.40 18.57
CA SER A 171 66.68 -21.40 17.12
C SER A 171 65.72 -20.35 16.60
N LYS A 172 65.49 -19.25 17.31
CA LYS A 172 64.60 -18.18 16.86
C LYS A 172 65.12 -17.53 15.57
N GLU A 173 64.23 -17.32 14.61
CA GLU A 173 64.46 -16.46 13.45
C GLU A 173 63.19 -15.70 13.09
N LYS A 174 63.35 -14.43 12.72
CA LYS A 174 62.23 -13.63 12.21
C LYS A 174 61.92 -14.01 10.77
N ARG A 175 60.65 -14.27 10.47
CA ARG A 175 60.17 -14.49 9.09
C ARG A 175 58.96 -13.63 8.80
N GLU A 176 58.89 -13.14 7.56
CA GLU A 176 57.67 -12.54 7.05
C GLU A 176 56.72 -13.67 6.63
N VAL A 177 55.50 -13.64 7.17
CA VAL A 177 54.39 -14.51 6.75
C VAL A 177 53.34 -13.69 6.03
N GLU A 178 52.68 -14.30 5.05
CA GLU A 178 51.66 -13.64 4.24
C GLU A 178 50.34 -14.42 4.35
N TYR A 179 49.24 -13.73 4.68
CA TYR A 179 47.92 -14.35 4.84
C TYR A 179 46.80 -13.39 4.40
N GLU A 180 45.69 -13.94 3.92
CA GLU A 180 44.55 -13.13 3.45
C GLU A 180 43.75 -12.56 4.62
N ASP A 181 43.45 -11.25 4.58
CA ASP A 181 42.49 -10.60 5.46
C ASP A 181 41.06 -10.84 4.94
N PRO A 182 40.19 -11.57 5.67
CA PRO A 182 38.85 -11.89 5.21
C PRO A 182 37.89 -10.68 5.14
N ALA A 183 38.24 -9.55 5.73
CA ALA A 183 37.44 -8.32 5.64
C ALA A 183 37.63 -7.64 4.28
N THR A 184 38.87 -7.53 3.83
CA THR A 184 39.26 -6.77 2.61
C THR A 184 39.51 -7.66 1.41
N GLY A 185 39.85 -8.93 1.61
CA GLY A 185 40.33 -9.86 0.58
C GLY A 185 41.79 -9.59 0.16
N GLU A 186 42.50 -8.73 0.89
CA GLU A 186 43.91 -8.38 0.59
C GLU A 186 44.87 -9.27 1.37
N MET A 187 46.05 -9.52 0.80
CA MET A 187 47.12 -10.22 1.50
C MET A 187 47.79 -9.27 2.51
N LYS A 188 47.82 -9.68 3.77
CA LYS A 188 48.53 -9.01 4.86
C LYS A 188 49.87 -9.70 5.09
N LYS A 189 50.90 -8.89 5.36
CA LYS A 189 52.26 -9.34 5.70
C LYS A 189 52.55 -9.02 7.17
N GLU A 190 53.15 -9.97 7.87
CA GLU A 190 53.49 -9.81 9.29
C GLU A 190 54.83 -10.49 9.60
N GLU A 191 55.68 -9.85 10.40
CA GLU A 191 56.91 -10.48 10.91
C GLU A 191 56.59 -11.31 12.15
N VAL A 192 56.93 -12.59 12.12
CA VAL A 192 56.72 -13.54 13.22
C VAL A 192 58.04 -14.20 13.64
N ASP A 193 58.14 -14.55 14.92
CA ASP A 193 59.28 -15.31 15.46
C ASP A 193 59.05 -16.81 15.22
N VAL A 194 59.90 -17.43 14.40
CA VAL A 194 59.82 -18.84 14.00
C VAL A 194 60.96 -19.63 14.66
N TYR A 195 60.61 -20.74 15.32
CA TYR A 195 61.56 -21.62 16.00
C TYR A 195 61.59 -23.00 15.34
N LEU A 196 62.72 -23.71 15.43
CA LEU A 196 62.76 -25.14 15.15
C LEU A 196 61.99 -25.87 16.27
N PRO A 197 61.06 -26.77 15.94
CA PRO A 197 60.29 -27.47 16.95
C PRO A 197 61.13 -28.58 17.60
N LEU A 198 61.53 -28.39 18.85
CA LEU A 198 62.39 -29.33 19.57
C LEU A 198 61.61 -30.21 20.54
N VAL A 199 61.97 -31.49 20.63
CA VAL A 199 61.62 -32.35 21.76
C VAL A 199 62.91 -32.90 22.37
N ILE A 200 63.11 -32.61 23.66
CA ILE A 200 64.28 -32.97 24.43
C ILE A 200 63.93 -34.12 25.37
N LEU A 201 64.72 -35.19 25.30
CA LEU A 201 64.56 -36.40 26.09
C LEU A 201 65.85 -36.69 26.87
N PRO A 202 65.85 -36.56 28.20
CA PRO A 202 66.87 -37.18 29.05
C PRO A 202 66.77 -38.70 28.88
N TYR A 203 67.82 -39.30 28.35
CA TYR A 203 67.81 -40.69 27.94
C TYR A 203 68.52 -41.57 28.96
N ASP A 204 67.85 -42.63 29.41
CA ASP A 204 68.41 -43.67 30.29
C ASP A 204 69.16 -43.09 31.50
N TRP A 205 68.54 -42.09 32.14
CA TRP A 205 69.18 -41.38 33.23
C TRP A 205 69.01 -42.15 34.53
N TYR A 206 69.99 -43.02 34.78
CA TYR A 206 69.98 -43.97 35.88
C TYR A 206 70.70 -43.44 37.13
N PHE A 207 70.04 -43.56 38.28
CA PHE A 207 70.56 -43.19 39.58
C PHE A 207 70.69 -44.46 40.44
N ASP A 208 71.91 -44.94 40.65
CA ASP A 208 72.23 -46.18 41.38
C ASP A 208 71.74 -46.15 42.83
N ASN A 209 70.96 -47.15 43.25
CA ASN A 209 70.35 -47.24 44.60
C ASN A 209 71.40 -47.41 45.71
N SER A 210 72.64 -47.80 45.38
CA SER A 210 73.76 -47.82 46.34
C SER A 210 74.30 -46.43 46.66
N THR A 211 74.01 -45.45 45.79
CA THR A 211 74.48 -44.06 45.88
C THR A 211 73.34 -43.09 46.17
N PHE A 212 72.18 -43.24 45.53
CA PHE A 212 71.03 -42.33 45.59
C PHE A 212 69.85 -42.95 46.33
N PHE A 213 69.25 -42.21 47.25
CA PHE A 213 68.11 -42.59 48.08
C PHE A 213 67.09 -41.45 48.12
N ASN A 214 65.81 -41.77 48.34
CA ASN A 214 64.74 -40.76 48.44
C ASN A 214 64.76 -39.77 47.27
N LEU A 215 64.84 -40.30 46.05
CA LEU A 215 64.93 -39.52 44.83
C LEU A 215 63.58 -38.85 44.53
N GLU A 216 63.66 -37.56 44.22
CA GLU A 216 62.55 -36.67 43.88
C GLU A 216 62.90 -35.91 42.60
N CYS A 217 61.88 -35.51 41.85
CA CYS A 217 62.00 -34.64 40.69
C CYS A 217 60.83 -33.65 40.65
N ASP A 218 60.88 -32.72 39.69
CA ASP A 218 59.74 -31.86 39.41
C ASP A 218 58.51 -32.65 38.90
N GLU A 219 57.35 -31.97 38.85
CA GLU A 219 56.06 -32.56 38.51
C GLU A 219 55.95 -33.07 37.07
N THR A 220 56.86 -32.66 36.18
CA THR A 220 56.88 -33.09 34.78
C THR A 220 57.76 -34.33 34.56
N GLY A 221 58.55 -34.71 35.56
CA GLY A 221 59.42 -35.87 35.55
C GLY A 221 58.71 -37.16 35.98
N ILE A 222 59.18 -38.28 35.44
CA ILE A 222 58.72 -39.62 35.82
C ILE A 222 59.88 -40.36 36.47
N ILE A 223 59.70 -40.81 37.71
CA ILE A 223 60.65 -41.68 38.42
C ILE A 223 60.13 -43.12 38.39
N VAL A 224 60.92 -44.02 37.81
CA VAL A 224 60.66 -45.45 37.80
C VAL A 224 61.68 -46.14 38.73
N PRO A 225 61.29 -46.57 39.94
CA PRO A 225 62.18 -47.29 40.83
C PRO A 225 62.39 -48.73 40.36
N MET A 226 63.64 -49.12 40.14
CA MET A 226 64.07 -50.49 39.82
C MET A 226 64.88 -51.06 41.01
N PRO A 227 65.11 -52.39 41.09
CA PRO A 227 65.83 -52.99 42.22
C PRO A 227 67.20 -52.35 42.49
N ASP A 228 67.95 -52.03 41.44
CA ASP A 228 69.34 -51.57 41.54
C ASP A 228 69.53 -50.07 41.26
N PHE A 229 68.52 -49.37 40.73
CA PHE A 229 68.60 -47.94 40.37
C PHE A 229 67.21 -47.29 40.24
N TYR A 230 67.14 -45.97 40.23
CA TYR A 230 66.00 -45.20 39.71
C TYR A 230 66.26 -44.82 38.25
N ASN A 231 65.27 -45.01 37.38
CA ASN A 231 65.28 -44.41 36.04
C ASN A 231 64.41 -43.16 36.06
N VAL A 232 64.96 -42.02 35.63
CA VAL A 232 64.22 -40.77 35.59
C VAL A 232 64.14 -40.25 34.15
N GLY A 233 62.95 -39.87 33.72
CA GLY A 233 62.70 -39.45 32.34
C GLY A 233 61.75 -38.26 32.23
N TRP A 234 61.92 -37.49 31.16
CA TRP A 234 61.07 -36.37 30.76
C TRP A 234 60.82 -36.41 29.26
N SER A 235 59.73 -35.79 28.82
CA SER A 235 59.53 -35.39 27.44
C SER A 235 59.29 -33.89 27.40
N ILE A 236 60.28 -33.13 26.93
CA ILE A 236 60.32 -31.68 27.06
C ILE A 236 60.17 -31.05 25.67
N PRO A 237 58.93 -30.68 25.29
CA PRO A 237 58.73 -29.92 24.07
C PRO A 237 59.15 -28.46 24.22
N LEU A 238 59.92 -27.94 23.27
CA LEU A 238 60.24 -26.53 23.11
C LEU A 238 59.97 -26.13 21.65
N PHE A 239 58.70 -25.88 21.34
CA PHE A 239 58.17 -25.42 20.06
C PHE A 239 57.29 -24.15 20.22
N PRO A 240 57.88 -22.95 20.40
CA PRO A 240 57.10 -21.72 20.42
C PRO A 240 56.35 -21.44 19.10
N PRO A 241 55.20 -20.74 19.16
CA PRO A 241 54.55 -20.19 20.35
C PRO A 241 53.69 -21.20 21.13
N ALA A 242 53.49 -22.41 20.61
CA ALA A 242 52.60 -23.38 21.25
C ALA A 242 53.15 -23.96 22.57
N THR A 243 54.44 -23.77 22.84
CA THR A 243 55.08 -23.96 24.15
C THR A 243 56.05 -22.82 24.44
N GLU A 244 56.49 -22.69 25.69
CA GLU A 244 57.52 -21.72 26.06
C GLU A 244 58.86 -22.01 25.36
N GLU A 245 59.68 -20.97 25.12
CA GLU A 245 61.01 -21.14 24.52
C GLU A 245 62.02 -21.80 25.48
N SER A 246 61.69 -21.90 26.78
CA SER A 246 62.55 -22.50 27.79
C SER A 246 61.76 -23.28 28.84
N HIS A 247 62.37 -24.36 29.34
CA HIS A 247 61.81 -25.19 30.40
C HIS A 247 62.91 -25.62 31.39
N THR A 248 62.57 -25.67 32.67
CA THR A 248 63.51 -26.04 33.75
C THR A 248 63.02 -27.27 34.47
N ILE A 249 63.87 -28.30 34.54
CA ILE A 249 63.63 -29.54 35.28
C ILE A 249 64.56 -29.64 36.49
N TRP A 250 64.20 -30.42 37.51
CA TRP A 250 65.08 -30.65 38.66
C TRP A 250 65.00 -32.06 39.22
N VAL A 251 66.11 -32.51 39.82
CA VAL A 251 66.23 -33.78 40.56
C VAL A 251 66.87 -33.51 41.91
N ALA A 252 66.35 -34.13 42.97
CA ALA A 252 66.96 -34.11 44.30
C ALA A 252 66.98 -35.51 44.90
N ALA A 253 67.99 -35.83 45.69
CA ALA A 253 68.12 -37.13 46.35
C ALA A 253 69.06 -37.03 47.56
N ASP A 254 68.85 -37.90 48.54
CA ASP A 254 69.86 -38.18 49.56
C ASP A 254 70.93 -39.08 48.94
N VAL A 255 72.21 -38.76 49.18
CA VAL A 255 73.32 -39.47 48.52
C VAL A 255 74.33 -40.00 49.53
N LYS A 256 74.93 -41.15 49.20
CA LYS A 256 76.11 -41.71 49.89
C LYS A 256 77.19 -41.99 48.87
N ASN A 257 78.42 -41.58 49.16
CA ASN A 257 79.54 -41.71 48.23
C ASN A 257 79.20 -41.11 46.86
N PHE A 258 78.73 -39.86 46.86
CA PHE A 258 78.12 -39.18 45.72
C PHE A 258 78.96 -39.34 44.44
N LYS A 259 78.25 -39.68 43.36
CA LYS A 259 78.79 -39.83 42.01
C LYS A 259 77.71 -39.38 41.03
N MET A 260 77.98 -38.31 40.28
CA MET A 260 77.00 -37.82 39.31
C MET A 260 76.90 -38.80 38.13
N PRO A 261 75.72 -39.38 37.85
CA PRO A 261 75.55 -40.22 36.67
C PRO A 261 75.72 -39.39 35.39
N PRO A 262 76.27 -39.99 34.30
CA PRO A 262 76.36 -39.31 33.03
C PRO A 262 74.94 -39.02 32.51
N LEU A 263 74.72 -37.78 32.05
CA LEU A 263 73.50 -37.34 31.40
C LEU A 263 73.69 -37.37 29.88
N THR A 264 72.72 -37.97 29.18
CA THR A 264 72.60 -37.87 27.74
C THR A 264 71.22 -37.27 27.40
N LEU A 265 71.21 -36.18 26.65
CA LEU A 265 69.99 -35.57 26.12
C LEU A 265 69.90 -35.86 24.63
N SER A 266 68.78 -36.46 24.20
CA SER A 266 68.42 -36.53 22.80
C SER A 266 67.57 -35.33 22.44
N VAL A 267 67.99 -34.57 21.43
CA VAL A 267 67.25 -33.40 20.91
C VAL A 267 66.80 -33.73 19.51
N ASN A 268 65.48 -33.89 19.36
CA ASN A 268 64.86 -34.27 18.11
C ASN A 268 64.04 -33.12 17.56
N PHE A 269 64.13 -32.90 16.25
CA PHE A 269 63.20 -32.05 15.53
C PHE A 269 61.89 -32.80 15.35
N VAL A 270 60.79 -32.24 15.85
CA VAL A 270 59.46 -32.82 15.68
C VAL A 270 58.64 -31.86 14.84
N PHE A 271 58.72 -32.04 13.53
CA PHE A 271 57.80 -31.38 12.62
C PHE A 271 56.45 -32.08 12.75
N PRO A 272 55.36 -31.35 13.02
CA PRO A 272 54.03 -31.92 13.15
C PRO A 272 53.55 -32.50 11.81
N HIS A 273 54.00 -33.70 11.47
CA HIS A 273 53.40 -34.54 10.44
C HIS A 273 52.53 -35.56 11.17
N THR A 274 51.41 -35.11 11.73
CA THR A 274 50.49 -36.04 12.37
C THR A 274 49.66 -36.74 11.29
N ASN A 275 49.49 -38.06 11.39
CA ASN A 275 48.40 -38.80 10.74
C ASN A 275 47.00 -38.40 11.29
N GLN A 276 46.90 -37.24 11.93
CA GLN A 276 45.68 -36.64 12.45
C GLN A 276 45.31 -35.51 11.50
N SER A 277 44.04 -35.47 11.11
CA SER A 277 43.48 -34.43 10.25
C SER A 277 43.75 -33.05 10.82
N ASN A 278 44.38 -32.17 10.03
CA ASN A 278 44.70 -30.80 10.38
C ASN A 278 43.41 -30.04 10.77
N PRO A 279 43.26 -29.64 12.04
CA PRO A 279 42.05 -28.94 12.49
C PRO A 279 41.80 -27.64 11.71
N LEU A 280 42.84 -26.98 11.19
CA LEU A 280 42.71 -25.78 10.36
C LEU A 280 42.11 -26.11 8.99
N GLU A 281 42.46 -27.25 8.40
CA GLU A 281 41.87 -27.70 7.12
C GLU A 281 40.41 -28.14 7.27
N LEU A 282 40.03 -28.67 8.44
CA LEU A 282 38.66 -29.09 8.71
C LEU A 282 37.75 -27.95 9.17
N LEU A 283 38.21 -27.15 10.14
CA LEU A 283 37.40 -26.08 10.75
C LEU A 283 37.45 -24.78 9.94
N GLY A 284 38.56 -24.50 9.25
CA GLY A 284 38.73 -23.28 8.45
C GLY A 284 37.61 -23.08 7.42
N PRO A 285 37.33 -24.06 6.53
CA PRO A 285 36.25 -23.95 5.55
C PRO A 285 34.86 -23.80 6.19
N ALA A 286 34.60 -24.52 7.30
CA ALA A 286 33.32 -24.42 8.00
C ALA A 286 33.11 -23.03 8.62
N ILE A 287 34.12 -22.47 9.28
CA ILE A 287 34.06 -21.13 9.87
C ILE A 287 33.93 -20.07 8.76
N LYS A 288 34.66 -20.22 7.65
CA LYS A 288 34.50 -19.34 6.47
C LYS A 288 33.08 -19.39 5.90
N GLN A 289 32.47 -20.57 5.81
CA GLN A 289 31.10 -20.71 5.34
C GLN A 289 30.10 -20.03 6.28
N VAL A 290 30.29 -20.15 7.61
CA VAL A 290 29.46 -19.46 8.60
C VAL A 290 29.64 -17.94 8.50
N TYR A 291 30.88 -17.46 8.38
CA TYR A 291 31.19 -16.05 8.15
C TYR A 291 30.46 -15.49 6.93
N GLU A 292 30.58 -16.14 5.77
CA GLU A 292 29.90 -15.71 4.55
C GLU A 292 28.37 -15.73 4.69
N GLY A 293 27.82 -16.72 5.39
CA GLY A 293 26.39 -16.77 5.70
C GLY A 293 25.92 -15.61 6.60
N VAL A 294 26.69 -15.28 7.64
CA VAL A 294 26.40 -14.14 8.53
C VAL A 294 26.54 -12.81 7.78
N LYS A 295 27.55 -12.66 6.93
CA LYS A 295 27.74 -11.48 6.07
C LYS A 295 26.57 -11.29 5.11
N GLN A 296 26.10 -12.36 4.46
CA GLN A 296 24.90 -12.31 3.61
C GLN A 296 23.66 -11.93 4.42
N LEU A 297 23.49 -12.49 5.62
CA LEU A 297 22.38 -12.14 6.50
C LEU A 297 22.43 -10.66 6.90
N ASN A 298 23.61 -10.16 7.28
CA ASN A 298 23.81 -8.76 7.64
C ASN A 298 23.49 -7.82 6.47
N GLN A 299 23.92 -8.19 5.26
CA GLN A 299 23.60 -7.45 4.03
C GLN A 299 22.11 -7.46 3.69
N GLY A 300 21.41 -8.59 3.92
CA GLY A 300 19.98 -8.73 3.67
C GLY A 300 19.11 -7.96 4.67
N VAL A 301 19.51 -7.90 5.94
CA VAL A 301 18.87 -7.04 6.95
C VAL A 301 19.11 -5.57 6.61
N GLY A 302 20.38 -5.22 6.36
CA GLY A 302 20.78 -3.96 5.74
C GLY A 302 20.51 -2.71 6.59
N ALA A 303 20.07 -1.65 5.93
CA ALA A 303 19.82 -0.35 6.54
C ALA A 303 18.54 0.30 5.96
N PRO A 304 17.87 1.19 6.70
CA PRO A 304 16.62 1.81 6.26
C PRO A 304 16.71 2.58 4.93
N ASP A 305 17.90 3.08 4.58
CA ASP A 305 18.20 3.85 3.38
C ASP A 305 18.82 3.03 2.24
N LYS A 306 19.04 1.73 2.45
CA LYS A 306 19.65 0.83 1.47
C LYS A 306 18.57 -0.02 0.78
N ALA A 307 18.30 0.29 -0.49
CA ALA A 307 17.36 -0.46 -1.31
C ALA A 307 17.63 -1.98 -1.29
N ASP A 308 16.57 -2.76 -1.51
CA ASP A 308 16.59 -4.23 -1.55
C ASP A 308 16.99 -4.91 -0.22
N THR A 309 16.79 -4.23 0.91
CA THR A 309 17.01 -4.79 2.26
C THR A 309 15.71 -4.87 3.06
N LEU A 310 15.67 -5.72 4.08
CA LEU A 310 14.49 -5.87 4.95
C LEU A 310 14.16 -4.57 5.69
N LEU A 311 15.16 -3.87 6.23
CA LEU A 311 14.95 -2.60 6.92
C LEU A 311 14.43 -1.51 5.98
N TYR A 312 14.91 -1.46 4.73
CA TYR A 312 14.35 -0.56 3.73
C TYR A 312 12.88 -0.89 3.42
N GLY A 313 12.58 -2.17 3.20
CA GLY A 313 11.22 -2.63 2.89
C GLY A 313 10.22 -2.28 3.99
N ILE A 314 10.54 -2.57 5.26
CA ILE A 314 9.64 -2.24 6.37
C ILE A 314 9.52 -0.73 6.59
N THR A 315 10.58 0.04 6.36
CA THR A 315 10.55 1.52 6.45
C THR A 315 9.64 2.12 5.38
N ALA A 316 9.66 1.58 4.16
CA ALA A 316 8.76 2.01 3.09
C ALA A 316 7.29 1.68 3.41
N VAL A 317 7.01 0.49 3.94
CA VAL A 317 5.68 0.10 4.41
C VAL A 317 5.21 1.03 5.52
N ASP A 318 6.06 1.31 6.51
CA ASP A 318 5.76 2.22 7.61
C ASP A 318 5.40 3.62 7.10
N GLY A 319 6.22 4.17 6.19
CA GLY A 319 5.96 5.46 5.56
C GLY A 319 4.63 5.50 4.81
N GLY A 320 4.28 4.43 4.08
CA GLY A 320 2.98 4.31 3.42
C GLY A 320 1.80 4.26 4.39
N LEU A 321 1.94 3.54 5.51
CA LEU A 321 0.94 3.50 6.58
C LEU A 321 0.77 4.87 7.24
N GLN A 322 1.85 5.62 7.47
CA GLN A 322 1.78 6.99 8.00
C GLN A 322 1.06 7.94 7.05
N GLN A 323 1.32 7.86 5.74
CA GLN A 323 0.59 8.65 4.74
C GLN A 323 -0.91 8.33 4.76
N LEU A 324 -1.27 7.06 4.87
CA LEU A 324 -2.67 6.65 4.98
C LEU A 324 -3.30 7.16 6.29
N ALA A 325 -2.59 7.06 7.41
CA ALA A 325 -3.03 7.56 8.71
C ALA A 325 -3.21 9.08 8.73
N ALA A 326 -2.47 9.83 7.90
CA ALA A 326 -2.66 11.26 7.72
C ALA A 326 -3.84 11.59 6.78
N GLY A 327 -4.03 10.83 5.70
CA GLY A 327 -5.06 11.11 4.68
C GLY A 327 -6.48 10.69 5.07
N LEU A 328 -6.64 9.56 5.77
CA LEU A 328 -7.97 9.07 6.14
C LEU A 328 -8.75 10.01 7.07
N PRO A 329 -8.16 10.66 8.09
CA PRO A 329 -8.85 11.65 8.89
C PRO A 329 -9.41 12.82 8.06
N GLU A 330 -8.67 13.29 7.06
CA GLU A 330 -9.13 14.35 6.16
C GLU A 330 -10.29 13.87 5.28
N ALA A 331 -10.19 12.65 4.73
CA ALA A 331 -11.28 12.05 3.94
C ALA A 331 -12.55 11.90 4.80
N LYS A 332 -12.41 11.40 6.03
CA LYS A 332 -13.51 11.28 6.98
C LYS A 332 -14.13 12.64 7.30
N TYR A 333 -13.30 13.65 7.55
CA TYR A 333 -13.77 15.01 7.80
C TYR A 333 -14.56 15.57 6.61
N ASN A 334 -14.08 15.39 5.38
CA ASN A 334 -14.79 15.86 4.19
C ASN A 334 -16.14 15.14 4.00
N LEU A 335 -16.24 13.85 4.34
CA LEU A 335 -17.51 13.14 4.36
C LEU A 335 -18.46 13.71 5.43
N ASP A 336 -17.99 13.80 6.67
CA ASP A 336 -18.81 14.19 7.83
C ASP A 336 -19.24 15.66 7.80
N ALA A 337 -18.32 16.56 7.44
CA ALA A 337 -18.53 17.99 7.54
C ALA A 337 -19.08 18.62 6.25
N LYS A 338 -18.94 17.96 5.10
CA LYS A 338 -19.35 18.53 3.80
C LYS A 338 -20.35 17.67 3.07
N LEU A 339 -20.00 16.43 2.74
CA LEU A 339 -20.81 15.63 1.83
C LEU A 339 -22.13 15.14 2.46
N ILE A 340 -22.06 14.56 3.66
CA ILE A 340 -23.26 14.12 4.40
C ILE A 340 -24.21 15.30 4.66
N PRO A 341 -23.75 16.47 5.19
CA PRO A 341 -24.59 17.65 5.33
C PRO A 341 -25.18 18.15 4.01
N GLY A 342 -24.39 18.18 2.92
CA GLY A 342 -24.86 18.62 1.60
C GLY A 342 -25.97 17.73 1.05
N VAL A 343 -25.82 16.40 1.14
CA VAL A 343 -26.88 15.45 0.75
C VAL A 343 -28.11 15.61 1.67
N SER A 344 -27.90 15.83 2.97
CA SER A 344 -29.00 16.07 3.91
C SER A 344 -29.77 17.36 3.57
N GLN A 345 -29.07 18.42 3.14
CA GLN A 345 -29.69 19.67 2.71
C GLN A 345 -30.46 19.49 1.40
N ALA A 346 -29.92 18.75 0.44
CA ALA A 346 -30.62 18.43 -0.81
C ALA A 346 -31.93 17.67 -0.54
N ALA A 347 -31.89 16.63 0.31
CA ALA A 347 -33.08 15.87 0.71
C ALA A 347 -34.11 16.75 1.43
N ALA A 348 -33.65 17.68 2.28
CA ALA A 348 -34.51 18.65 2.97
C ALA A 348 -35.16 19.66 2.00
N GLY A 349 -34.43 20.13 0.99
CA GLY A 349 -34.95 21.06 -0.04
C GLY A 349 -36.04 20.44 -0.92
N ILE A 350 -35.97 19.12 -1.17
CA ILE A 350 -37.07 18.39 -1.81
C ILE A 350 -38.27 18.30 -0.86
N GLY A 351 -38.01 17.94 0.40
CA GLY A 351 -38.96 18.11 1.51
C GLY A 351 -40.20 17.22 1.42
N SER A 352 -41.39 17.76 1.66
CA SER A 352 -42.66 17.03 1.55
C SER A 352 -43.78 17.93 1.09
N ALA A 353 -44.89 17.35 0.63
CA ALA A 353 -46.06 18.12 0.17
C ALA A 353 -46.68 19.02 1.26
N SER A 354 -46.38 18.78 2.54
CA SER A 354 -46.88 19.57 3.67
C SER A 354 -45.84 20.49 4.30
N THR A 355 -44.60 20.52 3.78
CA THR A 355 -43.52 21.35 4.33
C THR A 355 -43.36 22.62 3.49
N PRO A 356 -43.72 23.80 4.01
CA PRO A 356 -43.56 25.04 3.24
C PRO A 356 -42.13 25.26 2.76
N ASN A 357 -42.00 25.91 1.60
CA ASN A 357 -40.71 26.26 0.97
C ASN A 357 -39.87 25.05 0.48
N THR A 358 -40.50 23.92 0.16
CA THR A 358 -39.83 22.77 -0.47
C THR A 358 -40.39 22.47 -1.86
N LEU A 359 -39.66 21.73 -2.69
CA LEU A 359 -40.08 21.43 -4.06
C LEU A 359 -41.40 20.65 -4.11
N LEU A 360 -41.56 19.62 -3.26
CA LEU A 360 -42.80 18.85 -3.19
C LEU A 360 -44.00 19.69 -2.72
N TYR A 361 -43.79 20.69 -1.85
CA TYR A 361 -44.85 21.61 -1.44
C TYR A 361 -45.26 22.55 -2.58
N ALA A 362 -44.29 23.11 -3.30
CA ALA A 362 -44.56 23.98 -4.44
C ALA A 362 -45.34 23.24 -5.54
N ASP A 363 -44.95 22.00 -5.84
CA ASP A 363 -45.64 21.12 -6.79
C ASP A 363 -47.07 20.79 -6.33
N ALA A 364 -47.26 20.43 -5.06
CA ALA A 364 -48.59 20.19 -4.49
C ALA A 364 -49.50 21.44 -4.56
N ALA A 365 -48.94 22.63 -4.28
CA ALA A 365 -49.67 23.89 -4.40
C ALA A 365 -50.06 24.21 -5.86
N ALA A 366 -49.18 23.92 -6.82
CA ALA A 366 -49.47 24.09 -8.25
C ALA A 366 -50.60 23.16 -8.72
N ILE A 367 -50.59 21.89 -8.29
CA ILE A 367 -51.68 20.94 -8.55
C ILE A 367 -53.00 21.48 -8.01
N ALA A 368 -53.03 21.94 -6.75
CA ALA A 368 -54.23 22.51 -6.14
C ALA A 368 -54.74 23.75 -6.88
N GLY A 369 -53.84 24.65 -7.32
CA GLY A 369 -54.18 25.82 -8.11
C GLY A 369 -54.82 25.47 -9.45
N LEU A 370 -54.24 24.52 -10.19
CA LEU A 370 -54.79 24.04 -11.46
C LEU A 370 -56.14 23.34 -11.29
N GLN A 371 -56.32 22.57 -10.22
CA GLN A 371 -57.62 21.99 -9.87
C GLN A 371 -58.66 23.08 -9.59
N GLY A 372 -58.28 24.16 -8.89
CA GLY A 372 -59.12 25.33 -8.66
C GLY A 372 -59.54 26.03 -9.96
N ILE A 373 -58.58 26.24 -10.88
CA ILE A 373 -58.88 26.82 -12.20
C ILE A 373 -59.82 25.90 -13.00
N LYS A 374 -59.54 24.60 -13.05
CA LYS A 374 -60.40 23.61 -13.72
C LYS A 374 -61.82 23.62 -13.15
N ALA A 375 -61.96 23.72 -11.83
CA ALA A 375 -63.25 23.82 -11.16
C ALA A 375 -63.98 25.13 -11.50
N GLY A 376 -63.28 26.27 -11.52
CA GLY A 376 -63.85 27.56 -11.92
C GLY A 376 -64.29 27.63 -13.38
N ILE A 377 -63.59 26.94 -14.29
CA ILE A 377 -64.04 26.78 -15.68
C ILE A 377 -65.31 25.92 -15.74
N GLY A 378 -65.33 24.81 -14.98
CA GLY A 378 -66.54 24.03 -14.73
C GLY A 378 -67.10 23.27 -15.93
N SER A 379 -68.43 23.19 -16.02
CA SER A 379 -69.17 22.61 -17.13
C SER A 379 -70.36 23.51 -17.50
N GLU A 380 -70.95 23.29 -18.68
CA GLU A 380 -72.17 23.97 -19.14
C GLU A 380 -73.37 23.79 -18.18
N THR A 381 -73.31 22.79 -17.30
CA THR A 381 -74.35 22.44 -16.33
C THR A 381 -73.99 22.78 -14.89
N THR A 382 -72.74 23.18 -14.61
CA THR A 382 -72.31 23.49 -13.24
C THR A 382 -72.49 24.98 -12.99
N GLU A 383 -73.50 25.34 -12.20
CA GLU A 383 -73.80 26.73 -11.87
C GLU A 383 -72.57 27.47 -11.31
N GLN A 384 -72.51 28.79 -11.53
CA GLN A 384 -71.43 29.68 -11.08
C GLN A 384 -70.04 29.36 -11.67
N THR A 385 -70.01 28.74 -12.86
CA THR A 385 -68.75 28.49 -13.60
C THR A 385 -68.71 29.26 -14.91
N LEU A 386 -67.51 29.47 -15.46
CA LEU A 386 -67.34 30.23 -16.71
C LEU A 386 -68.07 29.58 -17.88
N LEU A 387 -68.02 28.25 -18.00
CA LEU A 387 -68.67 27.55 -19.10
C LEU A 387 -70.20 27.54 -18.94
N TYR A 388 -70.72 27.46 -17.71
CA TYR A 388 -72.14 27.64 -17.45
C TYR A 388 -72.61 29.05 -17.84
N ALA A 389 -71.88 30.09 -17.44
CA ALA A 389 -72.23 31.47 -17.79
C ALA A 389 -72.18 31.71 -19.31
N ALA A 390 -71.17 31.17 -20.00
CA ALA A 390 -71.07 31.27 -21.45
C ALA A 390 -72.26 30.57 -22.15
N ASN A 391 -72.60 29.35 -21.72
CA ASN A 391 -73.73 28.59 -22.24
C ASN A 391 -75.09 29.29 -21.97
N ALA A 392 -75.27 29.87 -20.79
CA ALA A 392 -76.46 30.66 -20.48
C ALA A 392 -76.59 31.90 -21.39
N ILE A 393 -75.50 32.64 -21.61
CA ILE A 393 -75.48 33.79 -22.54
C ILE A 393 -75.77 33.32 -23.97
N HIS A 394 -75.15 32.23 -24.40
CA HIS A 394 -75.37 31.62 -25.71
C HIS A 394 -76.86 31.31 -25.92
N THR A 395 -77.48 30.60 -24.98
CA THR A 395 -78.89 30.19 -25.03
C THR A 395 -79.83 31.41 -25.05
N ASN A 396 -79.57 32.41 -24.20
CA ASN A 396 -80.40 33.61 -24.12
C ASN A 396 -80.31 34.46 -25.38
N LEU A 397 -79.11 34.61 -25.97
CA LEU A 397 -78.93 35.33 -27.22
C LEU A 397 -79.60 34.61 -28.39
N GLN A 398 -79.59 33.27 -28.41
CA GLN A 398 -80.35 32.50 -29.38
C GLN A 398 -81.86 32.75 -29.26
N ALA A 399 -82.40 32.74 -28.03
CA ALA A 399 -83.81 33.04 -27.78
C ALA A 399 -84.21 34.46 -28.23
N ILE A 400 -83.37 35.47 -27.93
CA ILE A 400 -83.58 36.85 -28.38
C ILE A 400 -83.52 36.96 -29.91
N SER A 401 -82.52 36.33 -30.54
CA SER A 401 -82.37 36.33 -32.01
C SER A 401 -83.59 35.67 -32.68
N GLY A 402 -84.08 34.56 -32.12
CA GLY A 402 -85.29 33.86 -32.57
C GLY A 402 -86.55 34.72 -32.44
N ALA A 403 -86.74 35.39 -31.31
CA ALA A 403 -87.89 36.28 -31.08
C ALA A 403 -87.88 37.50 -32.03
N LEU A 404 -86.70 38.05 -32.33
CA LEU A 404 -86.56 39.11 -33.34
C LEU A 404 -86.91 38.61 -34.74
N GLY A 405 -86.41 37.43 -35.12
CA GLY A 405 -86.69 36.73 -36.37
C GLY A 405 -86.49 37.57 -37.65
N ASP A 406 -87.09 37.23 -38.78
CA ASP A 406 -86.96 38.01 -40.01
C ASP A 406 -88.31 38.31 -40.67
N ALA A 407 -88.28 39.08 -41.75
CA ALA A 407 -89.47 39.50 -42.50
C ALA A 407 -90.32 38.32 -43.02
N THR A 408 -89.74 37.14 -43.18
CA THR A 408 -90.45 35.92 -43.63
C THR A 408 -90.99 35.09 -42.46
N GLN A 409 -90.46 35.30 -41.25
CA GLN A 409 -90.87 34.60 -40.04
C GLN A 409 -92.08 35.27 -39.41
N SER A 410 -93.26 34.77 -39.78
CA SER A 410 -94.57 35.29 -39.33
C SER A 410 -94.78 35.30 -37.81
N GLN A 411 -93.96 34.63 -36.99
CA GLN A 411 -94.10 34.61 -35.52
C GLN A 411 -93.08 35.50 -34.80
N SER A 412 -92.36 36.36 -35.54
CA SER A 412 -91.29 37.19 -34.99
C SER A 412 -91.66 38.67 -34.95
N ILE A 413 -90.90 39.48 -34.17
CA ILE A 413 -91.12 40.93 -34.10
C ILE A 413 -90.87 41.58 -35.46
N ILE A 414 -89.77 41.24 -36.14
CA ILE A 414 -89.43 41.81 -37.45
C ILE A 414 -90.46 41.39 -38.50
N GLY A 415 -90.89 40.12 -38.51
CA GLY A 415 -91.95 39.63 -39.40
C GLY A 415 -93.29 40.31 -39.15
N GLY A 416 -93.66 40.54 -37.90
CA GLY A 416 -94.90 41.24 -37.54
C GLY A 416 -94.87 42.73 -37.89
N ILE A 417 -93.75 43.44 -37.68
CA ILE A 417 -93.57 44.84 -38.12
C ILE A 417 -93.62 44.93 -39.65
N TYR A 418 -93.02 43.98 -40.35
CA TYR A 418 -93.07 43.91 -41.80
C TYR A 418 -94.50 43.70 -42.32
N ALA A 419 -95.29 42.83 -41.69
CA ALA A 419 -96.70 42.64 -42.01
C ALA A 419 -97.54 43.91 -41.74
N VAL A 420 -97.25 44.66 -40.67
CA VAL A 420 -97.87 45.98 -40.41
C VAL A 420 -97.51 47.00 -41.50
N LEU A 421 -96.24 47.09 -41.89
CA LEU A 421 -95.78 47.99 -42.96
C LEU A 421 -96.47 47.67 -44.29
N LEU A 422 -96.55 46.38 -44.67
CA LEU A 422 -97.27 45.94 -45.87
C LEU A 422 -98.76 46.29 -45.81
N GLY A 423 -99.40 46.06 -44.66
CA GLY A 423 -100.81 46.38 -44.45
C GLY A 423 -101.13 47.87 -44.46
N LEU A 424 -100.19 48.74 -44.02
CA LEU A 424 -100.33 50.19 -44.11
C LEU A 424 -100.04 50.73 -45.51
N SER A 425 -99.24 50.02 -46.30
CA SER A 425 -98.85 50.44 -47.67
C SER A 425 -99.81 49.94 -48.76
N ASN A 426 -100.82 49.12 -48.40
CA ASN A 426 -101.79 48.54 -49.33
C ASN A 426 -103.20 49.12 -49.10
N PRO A 427 -103.81 49.82 -50.07
CA PRO A 427 -105.09 50.52 -49.90
C PRO A 427 -106.34 49.61 -49.87
N ASP A 428 -106.19 48.28 -49.94
CA ASP A 428 -107.32 47.32 -49.96
C ASP A 428 -107.77 46.91 -48.53
N PRO A 429 -108.97 47.33 -48.06
CA PRO A 429 -109.49 47.00 -46.74
C PRO A 429 -109.80 45.50 -46.53
N ALA A 430 -109.90 44.71 -47.61
CA ALA A 430 -110.19 43.28 -47.53
C ALA A 430 -108.96 42.43 -47.14
N GLN A 431 -107.76 43.01 -47.12
CA GLN A 431 -106.50 42.35 -46.75
C GLN A 431 -105.84 43.03 -45.54
N LEU A 432 -106.53 43.06 -44.40
CA LEU A 432 -106.03 43.70 -43.20
C LEU A 432 -104.89 42.90 -42.51
N ASP A 433 -103.68 43.01 -43.03
CA ASP A 433 -102.48 42.37 -42.48
C ASP A 433 -101.90 43.11 -41.26
N VAL A 434 -102.38 44.33 -40.98
CA VAL A 434 -101.99 45.11 -39.79
C VAL A 434 -102.36 44.39 -38.48
N LEU A 435 -103.60 43.88 -38.36
CA LEU A 435 -104.05 43.17 -37.15
C LEU A 435 -103.30 41.84 -36.96
N LYS A 436 -102.95 41.17 -38.06
CA LYS A 436 -102.11 39.97 -38.02
C LYS A 436 -100.71 40.33 -37.53
N GLY A 437 -100.08 41.35 -38.12
CA GLY A 437 -98.75 41.83 -37.72
C GLY A 437 -98.67 42.24 -36.26
N LEU A 438 -99.68 42.93 -35.72
CA LEU A 438 -99.72 43.31 -34.31
C LEU A 438 -99.87 42.11 -33.36
N LYS A 439 -100.69 41.10 -33.73
CA LYS A 439 -100.78 39.85 -32.97
C LYS A 439 -99.46 39.08 -33.00
N GLN A 440 -98.75 39.09 -34.13
CA GLN A 440 -97.44 38.45 -34.28
C GLN A 440 -96.37 39.12 -33.42
N ILE A 441 -96.30 40.46 -33.43
CA ILE A 441 -95.43 41.24 -32.54
C ILE A 441 -95.75 40.90 -31.08
N SER A 442 -97.03 40.88 -30.68
CA SER A 442 -97.44 40.55 -29.32
C SER A 442 -97.02 39.14 -28.89
N SER A 443 -97.14 38.15 -29.78
CA SER A 443 -96.71 36.77 -29.50
C SER A 443 -95.19 36.66 -29.36
N ALA A 444 -94.43 37.35 -30.21
CA ALA A 444 -92.97 37.35 -30.18
C ALA A 444 -92.39 38.10 -28.97
N ILE A 445 -93.05 39.17 -28.53
CA ILE A 445 -92.76 39.83 -27.25
C ILE A 445 -93.07 38.88 -26.09
N GLY A 446 -94.23 38.22 -26.15
CA GLY A 446 -94.63 37.15 -25.25
C GLY A 446 -94.78 37.58 -23.80
N THR A 447 -94.44 36.67 -22.89
CA THR A 447 -94.37 36.91 -21.44
C THR A 447 -93.06 36.34 -20.90
N THR A 448 -92.66 36.72 -19.70
CA THR A 448 -91.45 36.17 -19.05
C THR A 448 -91.51 34.66 -18.79
N SER A 449 -92.69 34.05 -18.90
CA SER A 449 -92.90 32.60 -18.71
C SER A 449 -93.11 31.83 -20.02
N THR A 450 -93.19 32.52 -21.16
CA THR A 450 -93.40 31.87 -22.47
C THR A 450 -92.04 31.61 -23.12
N PRO A 451 -91.67 30.35 -23.41
CA PRO A 451 -90.40 30.03 -24.07
C PRO A 451 -90.28 30.71 -25.43
N ASP A 452 -89.03 31.03 -25.82
CA ASP A 452 -88.66 31.59 -27.13
C ASP A 452 -89.27 32.98 -27.42
N THR A 453 -89.50 33.77 -26.37
CA THR A 453 -90.04 35.13 -26.48
C THR A 453 -89.04 36.19 -25.99
N LEU A 454 -89.16 37.41 -26.50
CA LEU A 454 -88.24 38.50 -26.16
C LEU A 454 -88.18 38.75 -24.65
N LEU A 455 -89.34 38.75 -23.97
CA LEU A 455 -89.41 39.01 -22.53
C LEU A 455 -88.81 37.87 -21.71
N GLN A 456 -88.94 36.62 -22.13
CA GLN A 456 -88.31 35.49 -21.46
C GLN A 456 -86.79 35.54 -21.63
N GLY A 457 -86.28 35.71 -22.85
CA GLY A 457 -84.83 35.84 -23.08
C GLY A 457 -84.21 37.05 -22.37
N ALA A 458 -84.92 38.19 -22.30
CA ALA A 458 -84.48 39.36 -21.57
C ALA A 458 -84.47 39.13 -20.05
N GLN A 459 -85.48 38.45 -19.50
CA GLN A 459 -85.56 38.13 -18.07
C GLN A 459 -84.46 37.15 -17.65
N GLU A 460 -84.18 36.15 -18.48
CA GLU A 460 -83.12 35.17 -18.22
C GLU A 460 -81.73 35.82 -18.29
N LEU A 461 -81.52 36.76 -19.21
CA LEU A 461 -80.29 37.57 -19.25
C LEU A 461 -80.15 38.45 -18.00
N ALA A 462 -81.24 39.05 -17.54
CA ALA A 462 -81.27 39.88 -16.34
C ALA A 462 -80.98 39.09 -15.06
N ASN A 463 -81.57 37.91 -14.92
CA ASN A 463 -81.33 37.03 -13.77
C ASN A 463 -79.87 36.57 -13.68
N ASN A 464 -79.14 36.59 -14.80
CA ASN A 464 -77.72 36.25 -14.89
C ASN A 464 -76.77 37.44 -14.69
N THR A 465 -77.28 38.68 -14.56
CA THR A 465 -76.48 39.89 -14.30
C THR A 465 -76.83 40.46 -12.92
N ASP A 466 -76.01 40.09 -11.93
CA ASP A 466 -76.04 40.55 -10.52
C ASP A 466 -77.35 40.27 -9.73
N PRO A 467 -77.39 39.22 -8.88
CA PRO A 467 -78.55 38.94 -8.03
C PRO A 467 -78.85 40.03 -6.99
N ALA A 468 -77.94 41.01 -6.78
CA ALA A 468 -78.12 42.06 -5.77
C ALA A 468 -78.94 43.27 -6.23
N ASN A 469 -79.28 43.43 -7.52
CA ASN A 469 -80.03 44.62 -7.97
C ASN A 469 -80.92 44.44 -9.22
N PRO A 470 -82.13 43.86 -9.08
CA PRO A 470 -83.10 43.74 -10.17
C PRO A 470 -83.78 45.08 -10.58
N ALA A 471 -83.46 46.20 -9.91
CA ALA A 471 -84.19 47.46 -10.09
C ALA A 471 -83.91 48.17 -11.43
N GLY A 472 -82.74 47.95 -12.04
CA GLY A 472 -82.33 48.63 -13.27
C GLY A 472 -83.19 48.25 -14.49
N LEU A 473 -83.51 46.96 -14.64
CA LEU A 473 -84.32 46.49 -15.75
C LEU A 473 -85.82 46.70 -15.48
N TYR A 474 -86.28 46.57 -14.24
CA TYR A 474 -87.65 46.96 -13.89
C TYR A 474 -87.88 48.44 -14.22
N ALA A 475 -86.91 49.33 -13.96
CA ALA A 475 -86.99 50.73 -14.33
C ALA A 475 -86.89 50.99 -15.85
N ALA A 476 -86.14 50.17 -16.61
CA ALA A 476 -86.06 50.29 -18.07
C ALA A 476 -87.33 49.76 -18.77
N ILE A 477 -87.84 48.60 -18.35
CA ILE A 477 -89.11 48.01 -18.81
C ILE A 477 -90.28 48.93 -18.43
N TYR A 478 -90.29 49.45 -17.20
CA TYR A 478 -91.28 50.44 -16.75
C TYR A 478 -91.11 51.79 -17.48
N GLY A 479 -89.88 52.17 -17.83
CA GLY A 479 -89.58 53.37 -18.60
C GLY A 479 -90.09 53.32 -20.04
N VAL A 480 -89.92 52.19 -20.73
CA VAL A 480 -90.47 51.92 -22.07
C VAL A 480 -92.00 51.81 -22.04
N TRP A 481 -92.56 51.19 -21.00
CA TRP A 481 -94.00 51.14 -20.78
C TRP A 481 -94.59 52.54 -20.52
N ARG A 482 -93.89 53.39 -19.78
CA ARG A 482 -94.31 54.74 -19.44
C ARG A 482 -94.18 55.73 -20.61
N SER A 483 -93.20 55.58 -21.50
CA SER A 483 -93.08 56.42 -22.70
C SER A 483 -94.15 56.13 -23.77
N LEU A 484 -94.91 55.04 -23.63
CA LEU A 484 -96.02 54.65 -24.51
C LEU A 484 -97.41 55.12 -24.00
N THR A 485 -97.49 55.89 -22.91
CA THR A 485 -98.76 56.41 -22.35
C THR A 485 -98.83 57.94 -22.39
N LEU A 486 -99.93 58.48 -22.95
CA LEU A 486 -100.15 59.92 -23.21
C LEU A 486 -100.28 60.78 -21.93
N GLU A 487 -99.87 62.05 -22.02
CA GLU A 487 -99.62 62.98 -20.91
C GLU A 487 -100.83 63.36 -20.02
N PRO A 488 -100.61 63.61 -18.72
CA PRO A 488 -101.66 64.04 -17.77
C PRO A 488 -101.91 65.56 -17.81
N GLY A 489 -103.08 65.98 -18.28
CA GLY A 489 -103.51 67.39 -18.25
C GLY A 489 -104.95 67.73 -18.65
N THR A 490 -105.72 66.79 -19.22
CA THR A 490 -107.00 67.08 -19.89
C THR A 490 -108.28 66.96 -19.02
N ASN A 491 -108.15 66.74 -17.71
CA ASN A 491 -109.28 66.27 -16.87
C ASN A 491 -110.05 67.38 -16.09
N SER A 492 -109.64 68.65 -16.18
CA SER A 492 -110.32 69.76 -15.47
C SER A 492 -111.55 70.30 -16.24
N THR A 493 -111.48 70.34 -17.57
CA THR A 493 -112.54 70.90 -18.44
C THR A 493 -113.80 70.02 -18.49
N LEU A 494 -113.63 68.71 -18.34
CA LEU A 494 -114.72 67.72 -18.37
C LEU A 494 -115.53 67.70 -17.07
N ARG A 495 -114.88 67.86 -15.91
CA ARG A 495 -115.57 67.96 -14.61
C ARG A 495 -116.42 69.23 -14.50
N ASP A 496 -116.00 70.32 -15.13
CA ASP A 496 -116.73 71.59 -15.13
C ASP A 496 -117.99 71.57 -16.01
N TYR A 497 -117.99 70.72 -17.05
CA TYR A 497 -119.15 70.50 -17.93
C TYR A 497 -120.19 69.58 -17.28
N VAL A 498 -119.75 68.53 -16.56
CA VAL A 498 -120.63 67.58 -15.87
C VAL A 498 -121.42 68.21 -14.71
N ASN A 499 -120.85 69.22 -14.03
CA ASN A 499 -121.55 69.94 -12.95
C ASN A 499 -122.73 70.82 -13.43
N LYS A 500 -122.80 71.12 -14.73
CA LYS A 500 -123.84 71.99 -15.33
C LYS A 500 -125.06 71.24 -15.85
N LEU A 501 -125.06 69.90 -15.79
CA LEU A 501 -126.20 69.07 -16.21
C LEU A 501 -127.33 69.06 -15.13
N PRO A 502 -128.62 69.10 -15.52
CA PRO A 502 -129.75 68.88 -14.61
C PRO A 502 -129.90 67.39 -14.24
N GLU A 503 -130.65 67.09 -13.16
CA GLU A 503 -130.96 65.69 -12.83
C GLU A 503 -132.00 65.11 -13.79
N PRO A 504 -131.88 63.81 -14.17
CA PRO A 504 -131.00 62.79 -13.59
C PRO A 504 -129.61 62.61 -14.26
N ASP A 505 -129.28 63.38 -15.29
CA ASP A 505 -128.09 63.15 -16.15
C ASP A 505 -126.75 63.45 -15.45
N ARG A 506 -126.74 64.38 -14.48
CA ARG A 506 -125.56 64.70 -13.68
C ARG A 506 -125.11 63.55 -12.78
N THR A 507 -126.04 62.79 -12.19
CA THR A 507 -125.73 61.64 -11.33
C THR A 507 -125.13 60.47 -12.13
N ILE A 508 -125.63 60.25 -13.35
CA ILE A 508 -125.10 59.22 -14.26
C ILE A 508 -123.68 59.57 -14.74
N ALA A 509 -123.45 60.82 -15.13
CA ALA A 509 -122.13 61.29 -15.57
C ALA A 509 -121.07 61.31 -14.44
N ARG A 510 -121.49 61.52 -13.19
CA ARG A 510 -120.58 61.49 -12.02
C ARG A 510 -120.17 60.07 -11.63
N THR A 511 -121.08 59.11 -11.77
CA THR A 511 -120.84 57.68 -11.48
C THR A 511 -119.89 57.03 -12.51
N MET A 512 -119.80 57.59 -13.72
CA MET A 512 -118.87 57.17 -14.79
C MET A 512 -117.44 57.71 -14.64
N ILE A 513 -117.23 58.80 -13.87
CA ILE A 513 -115.92 59.45 -13.70
C ILE A 513 -115.11 58.84 -12.53
N ASP A 514 -115.79 58.30 -11.51
CA ASP A 514 -115.14 57.88 -10.25
C ASP A 514 -114.97 56.33 -10.14
N GLY A 515 -115.06 55.57 -11.24
CA GLY A 515 -115.05 54.10 -11.26
C GLY A 515 -113.90 53.42 -12.03
N VAL A 516 -112.66 53.94 -11.98
CA VAL A 516 -111.48 53.41 -12.71
C VAL A 516 -110.45 52.82 -11.75
N ASP A 517 -110.62 51.56 -11.34
CA ASP A 517 -109.56 50.70 -10.81
C ASP A 517 -109.86 49.25 -11.21
N GLY A 518 -109.37 48.86 -12.39
CA GLY A 518 -109.52 47.54 -13.00
C GLY A 518 -109.10 47.56 -14.48
N PRO A 519 -108.44 46.51 -14.99
CA PRO A 519 -107.70 46.56 -16.26
C PRO A 519 -108.65 46.78 -17.45
N PRO A 520 -108.34 47.68 -18.39
CA PRO A 520 -109.15 47.82 -19.59
C PRO A 520 -108.98 46.59 -20.49
N PRO A 521 -110.06 46.12 -21.13
CA PRO A 521 -109.95 45.33 -22.34
C PRO A 521 -109.22 46.17 -23.39
N VAL A 522 -108.31 45.51 -24.07
CA VAL A 522 -107.57 45.97 -25.25
C VAL A 522 -108.54 46.65 -26.23
N LEU A 523 -108.37 47.95 -26.44
CA LEU A 523 -108.49 48.50 -27.78
C LEU A 523 -107.07 48.87 -28.19
N GLY A 524 -106.51 48.10 -29.11
CA GLY A 524 -105.15 48.27 -29.58
C GLY A 524 -105.03 49.58 -30.37
N LEU A 525 -103.80 50.06 -30.57
CA LEU A 525 -103.52 51.09 -31.58
C LEU A 525 -104.13 50.71 -32.95
N ALA A 526 -104.29 49.39 -33.20
CA ALA A 526 -105.05 48.82 -34.31
C ALA A 526 -106.52 49.26 -34.36
N ASP A 527 -107.23 49.25 -33.24
CA ASP A 527 -108.66 49.61 -33.20
C ASP A 527 -108.83 51.12 -33.37
N TYR A 528 -107.92 51.93 -32.80
CA TYR A 528 -107.89 53.38 -33.03
C TYR A 528 -107.54 53.72 -34.48
N LEU A 529 -106.57 53.02 -35.11
CA LEU A 529 -106.20 53.23 -36.51
C LEU A 529 -107.22 52.65 -37.48
N GLN A 530 -107.94 51.59 -37.13
CA GLN A 530 -108.96 50.97 -37.98
C GLN A 530 -110.29 51.72 -37.90
N LEU A 531 -110.65 52.31 -36.74
CA LEU A 531 -111.73 53.29 -36.63
C LEU A 531 -111.37 54.62 -37.31
N ALA A 532 -110.11 55.06 -37.20
CA ALA A 532 -109.62 56.25 -37.87
C ALA A 532 -109.57 56.08 -39.38
N TYR A 533 -108.92 55.04 -39.92
CA TYR A 533 -108.78 54.80 -41.36
C TYR A 533 -110.08 54.28 -41.99
N GLY A 534 -110.82 53.40 -41.32
CA GLY A 534 -112.13 52.92 -41.76
C GLY A 534 -113.20 54.02 -41.73
N GLY A 535 -113.19 54.88 -40.71
CA GLY A 535 -114.03 56.05 -40.60
C GLY A 535 -113.68 57.11 -41.65
N VAL A 536 -112.39 57.44 -41.79
CA VAL A 536 -111.87 58.42 -42.76
C VAL A 536 -112.07 57.97 -44.21
N ASN A 537 -111.83 56.71 -44.55
CA ASN A 537 -112.00 56.23 -45.93
C ASN A 537 -113.48 56.11 -46.32
N THR A 538 -114.35 55.75 -45.36
CA THR A 538 -115.81 55.83 -45.53
C THR A 538 -116.26 57.28 -45.69
N ILE A 539 -115.67 58.23 -44.96
CA ILE A 539 -115.93 59.67 -45.10
C ILE A 539 -115.41 60.22 -46.44
N HIS A 540 -114.20 59.83 -46.89
CA HIS A 540 -113.62 60.23 -48.19
C HIS A 540 -114.44 59.70 -49.39
N THR A 541 -114.86 58.42 -49.31
CA THR A 541 -115.66 57.75 -50.35
C THR A 541 -117.11 58.27 -50.39
N ASN A 542 -117.67 58.67 -49.24
CA ASN A 542 -119.01 59.27 -49.18
C ASN A 542 -119.01 60.77 -49.54
N ILE A 543 -117.92 61.52 -49.28
CA ILE A 543 -117.76 62.93 -49.66
C ILE A 543 -117.62 63.12 -51.17
N THR A 544 -117.01 62.16 -51.89
CA THR A 544 -116.94 62.19 -53.37
C THR A 544 -118.28 61.92 -54.06
N ARG A 545 -119.33 61.51 -53.31
CA ARG A 545 -120.68 61.21 -53.83
C ARG A 545 -121.73 62.28 -53.53
N VAL A 546 -121.36 63.42 -52.93
CA VAL A 546 -122.31 64.51 -52.62
C VAL A 546 -122.61 65.34 -53.87
N ASP A 547 -123.89 65.34 -54.27
CA ASP A 547 -124.45 66.11 -55.39
C ASP A 547 -124.25 67.64 -55.17
N PRO A 548 -123.61 68.37 -56.11
CA PRO A 548 -123.27 69.79 -55.96
C PRO A 548 -124.48 70.75 -56.00
N THR A 549 -125.72 70.27 -56.09
CA THR A 549 -126.92 71.11 -56.25
C THR A 549 -127.66 71.48 -54.95
N PHE A 550 -127.22 71.01 -53.77
CA PHE A 550 -127.85 71.33 -52.48
C PHE A 550 -127.07 72.41 -51.71
N VAL A 551 -127.66 73.60 -51.61
CA VAL A 551 -127.00 74.85 -51.16
C VAL A 551 -127.16 75.03 -49.63
N ASP A 552 -126.39 74.31 -48.82
CA ASP A 552 -126.08 74.72 -47.45
C ASP A 552 -124.56 74.96 -47.29
N PRO A 553 -124.11 76.22 -47.26
CA PRO A 553 -122.70 76.57 -47.08
C PRO A 553 -122.05 75.98 -45.83
N GLY A 554 -122.82 75.72 -44.76
CA GLY A 554 -122.32 75.13 -43.52
C GLY A 554 -121.98 73.64 -43.64
N LEU A 555 -122.75 72.89 -44.43
CA LEU A 555 -122.50 71.47 -44.69
C LEU A 555 -121.28 71.26 -45.59
N ILE A 556 -121.07 72.13 -46.58
CA ILE A 556 -119.86 72.11 -47.45
C ILE A 556 -118.60 72.40 -46.62
N GLN A 557 -118.64 73.39 -45.71
CA GLN A 557 -117.51 73.66 -44.82
C GLN A 557 -117.24 72.50 -43.86
N ALA A 558 -118.27 71.85 -43.31
CA ALA A 558 -118.11 70.68 -42.45
C ALA A 558 -117.51 69.48 -43.21
N LEU A 559 -117.94 69.21 -44.44
CA LEU A 559 -117.41 68.14 -45.28
C LEU A 559 -115.98 68.44 -45.76
N GLN A 560 -115.65 69.70 -46.09
CA GLN A 560 -114.29 70.10 -46.41
C GLN A 560 -113.36 70.05 -45.19
N ALA A 561 -113.84 70.40 -44.00
CA ALA A 561 -113.08 70.25 -42.76
C ALA A 561 -112.84 68.78 -42.39
N LEU A 562 -113.84 67.91 -42.63
CA LEU A 562 -113.70 66.46 -42.49
C LEU A 562 -112.72 65.86 -43.50
N LYS A 563 -112.77 66.28 -44.77
CA LYS A 563 -111.78 65.87 -45.79
C LYS A 563 -110.37 66.36 -45.43
N GLY A 564 -110.23 67.62 -45.01
CA GLY A 564 -108.95 68.17 -44.57
C GLY A 564 -108.38 67.44 -43.35
N GLY A 565 -109.23 67.08 -42.38
CA GLY A 565 -108.83 66.28 -41.23
C GLY A 565 -108.45 64.84 -41.58
N ALA A 566 -109.16 64.24 -42.54
CA ALA A 566 -108.87 62.93 -43.12
C ALA A 566 -107.53 62.88 -43.87
N ASP A 567 -107.31 63.82 -44.79
CA ASP A 567 -106.06 63.93 -45.55
C ASP A 567 -104.90 64.20 -44.58
N THR A 568 -105.07 65.12 -43.61
CA THR A 568 -104.06 65.36 -42.55
C THR A 568 -103.73 64.09 -41.76
N MET A 569 -104.70 63.21 -41.57
CA MET A 569 -104.49 61.96 -40.84
C MET A 569 -103.75 60.92 -41.68
N ILE A 570 -104.08 60.79 -42.97
CA ILE A 570 -103.33 59.95 -43.92
C ILE A 570 -101.90 60.48 -44.08
N ASP A 571 -101.72 61.79 -44.27
CA ASP A 571 -100.42 62.44 -44.35
C ASP A 571 -99.61 62.19 -43.07
N LYS A 572 -100.22 62.28 -41.88
CA LYS A 572 -99.52 61.95 -40.62
C LYS A 572 -99.17 60.47 -40.51
N ILE A 573 -99.96 59.56 -41.08
CA ILE A 573 -99.62 58.13 -41.12
C ILE A 573 -98.45 57.90 -42.07
N GLU A 574 -98.47 58.50 -43.27
CA GLU A 574 -97.42 58.36 -44.29
C GLU A 574 -96.12 59.10 -43.93
N ASP A 575 -96.19 60.31 -43.37
CA ASP A 575 -95.02 61.15 -43.07
C ASP A 575 -94.39 60.86 -41.70
N LEU A 576 -95.15 60.32 -40.74
CA LEU A 576 -94.64 60.09 -39.37
C LEU A 576 -94.62 58.61 -38.99
N MET A 577 -95.71 57.87 -39.21
CA MET A 577 -95.81 56.50 -38.73
C MET A 577 -95.02 55.50 -39.59
N VAL A 578 -95.15 55.55 -40.93
CA VAL A 578 -94.44 54.63 -41.83
C VAL A 578 -92.91 54.81 -41.75
N PRO A 579 -92.34 56.04 -41.76
CA PRO A 579 -90.90 56.26 -41.56
C PRO A 579 -90.42 55.81 -40.17
N GLY A 580 -91.21 56.07 -39.12
CA GLY A 580 -90.90 55.61 -37.76
C GLY A 580 -90.83 54.09 -37.65
N LEU A 581 -91.81 53.37 -38.20
CA LEU A 581 -91.81 51.91 -38.23
C LEU A 581 -90.69 51.35 -39.13
N THR A 582 -90.35 52.02 -40.22
CA THR A 582 -89.23 51.64 -41.10
C THR A 582 -87.87 51.77 -40.39
N GLN A 583 -87.67 52.85 -39.63
CA GLN A 583 -86.46 53.02 -38.81
C GLN A 583 -86.37 51.96 -37.71
N ILE A 584 -87.49 51.65 -37.04
CA ILE A 584 -87.55 50.58 -36.03
C ILE A 584 -87.20 49.23 -36.66
N TYR A 585 -87.80 48.90 -37.82
CA TYR A 585 -87.48 47.68 -38.57
C TYR A 585 -85.98 47.60 -38.92
N GLY A 586 -85.40 48.70 -39.42
CA GLY A 586 -83.97 48.78 -39.75
C GLY A 586 -83.07 48.60 -38.53
N GLY A 587 -83.39 49.28 -37.42
CA GLY A 587 -82.66 49.15 -36.15
C GLY A 587 -82.73 47.75 -35.55
N LEU A 588 -83.91 47.13 -35.53
CA LEU A 588 -84.08 45.74 -35.07
C LEU A 588 -83.35 44.74 -35.96
N THR A 589 -83.34 44.97 -37.28
CA THR A 589 -82.55 44.16 -38.22
C THR A 589 -81.06 44.26 -37.94
N GLN A 590 -80.54 45.47 -37.68
CA GLN A 590 -79.14 45.66 -37.28
C GLN A 590 -78.80 44.95 -35.97
N ILE A 591 -79.69 45.03 -34.97
CA ILE A 591 -79.52 44.34 -33.68
C ILE A 591 -79.49 42.82 -33.90
N LYS A 592 -80.44 42.25 -34.65
CA LYS A 592 -80.43 40.82 -34.96
C LYS A 592 -79.16 40.41 -35.70
N ASN A 593 -78.73 41.17 -36.70
CA ASN A 593 -77.50 40.87 -37.44
C ASN A 593 -76.26 40.94 -36.53
N GLY A 594 -76.23 41.86 -35.56
CA GLY A 594 -75.16 41.92 -34.54
C GLY A 594 -75.16 40.74 -33.58
N ILE A 595 -76.34 40.20 -33.23
CA ILE A 595 -76.46 38.95 -32.45
C ILE A 595 -76.02 37.75 -33.31
N GLY A 596 -76.45 37.72 -34.57
CA GLY A 596 -76.09 36.74 -35.59
C GLY A 596 -76.88 35.43 -35.53
N ASN A 597 -76.39 34.46 -36.29
CA ASN A 597 -76.76 33.05 -36.21
C ASN A 597 -75.50 32.22 -35.91
N ALA A 598 -75.59 31.28 -34.97
CA ALA A 598 -74.47 30.40 -34.67
C ALA A 598 -74.22 29.39 -35.82
N PRO A 599 -72.96 28.97 -36.13
CA PRO A 599 -71.66 29.48 -35.70
C PRO A 599 -70.79 30.03 -36.86
N THR A 600 -71.35 30.43 -38.00
CA THR A 600 -70.53 30.73 -39.19
C THR A 600 -70.17 32.19 -39.39
N ASP A 601 -70.79 33.12 -38.66
CA ASP A 601 -70.62 34.56 -38.88
C ASP A 601 -69.65 35.19 -37.88
N GLU A 602 -68.38 35.33 -38.30
CA GLU A 602 -67.22 35.70 -37.45
C GLU A 602 -67.32 37.06 -36.74
N ASN A 603 -68.29 37.91 -37.08
CA ASN A 603 -68.47 39.25 -36.53
C ASN A 603 -69.75 39.40 -35.69
N THR A 604 -70.21 38.30 -35.07
CA THR A 604 -71.47 38.27 -34.31
C THR A 604 -71.27 37.86 -32.85
N LEU A 605 -72.20 38.26 -31.97
CA LEU A 605 -72.11 37.92 -30.54
C LEU A 605 -72.19 36.40 -30.28
N LEU A 606 -73.05 35.68 -31.02
CA LEU A 606 -73.16 34.22 -30.91
C LEU A 606 -71.88 33.50 -31.36
N TYR A 607 -71.19 34.01 -32.38
CA TYR A 607 -69.88 33.48 -32.76
C TYR A 607 -68.84 33.70 -31.65
N ALA A 608 -68.79 34.92 -31.09
CA ALA A 608 -67.84 35.25 -30.03
C ALA A 608 -68.03 34.38 -28.78
N ILE A 609 -69.27 34.13 -28.35
CA ILE A 609 -69.53 33.29 -27.17
C ILE A 609 -69.18 31.82 -27.44
N ALA A 610 -69.47 31.30 -28.64
CA ALA A 610 -69.07 29.93 -29.03
C ALA A 610 -67.53 29.78 -29.08
N ALA A 611 -66.81 30.80 -29.55
CA ALA A 611 -65.35 30.82 -29.50
C ALA A 611 -64.81 30.81 -28.07
N ILE A 612 -65.46 31.54 -27.15
CA ILE A 612 -65.13 31.53 -25.71
C ILE A 612 -65.36 30.13 -25.13
N GLU A 613 -66.50 29.48 -25.39
CA GLU A 613 -66.79 28.11 -24.93
C GLU A 613 -65.74 27.11 -25.41
N SER A 614 -65.39 27.17 -26.70
CA SER A 614 -64.34 26.34 -27.29
C SER A 614 -62.95 26.60 -26.67
N GLY A 615 -62.62 27.87 -26.45
CA GLY A 615 -61.39 28.27 -25.76
C GLY A 615 -61.32 27.75 -24.32
N LEU A 616 -62.40 27.91 -23.55
CA LEU A 616 -62.52 27.40 -22.19
C LEU A 616 -62.43 25.87 -22.12
N ASN A 617 -63.07 25.16 -23.06
CA ASN A 617 -62.97 23.70 -23.17
C ASN A 617 -61.55 23.25 -23.55
N SER A 618 -60.87 24.00 -24.42
CA SER A 618 -59.47 23.74 -24.77
C SER A 618 -58.52 23.96 -23.58
N ILE A 619 -58.71 25.04 -22.82
CA ILE A 619 -57.95 25.29 -21.58
C ILE A 619 -58.21 24.17 -20.57
N LYS A 620 -59.48 23.79 -20.35
CA LYS A 620 -59.87 22.70 -19.45
C LYS A 620 -59.25 21.37 -19.88
N GLY A 621 -59.23 21.08 -21.18
CA GLY A 621 -58.59 19.90 -21.75
C GLY A 621 -57.07 19.89 -21.55
N GLY A 622 -56.41 21.04 -21.76
CA GLY A 622 -54.97 21.21 -21.52
C GLY A 622 -54.57 21.08 -20.04
N ILE A 623 -55.41 21.57 -19.12
CA ILE A 623 -55.24 21.32 -17.67
C ILE A 623 -55.43 19.82 -17.37
N GLY A 624 -56.48 19.23 -17.93
CA GLY A 624 -56.70 17.78 -18.00
C GLY A 624 -56.85 17.09 -16.64
N ASP A 625 -56.25 15.91 -16.49
CA ASP A 625 -56.31 15.08 -15.28
C ASP A 625 -54.95 14.46 -14.97
N MET A 626 -54.72 14.13 -13.69
CA MET A 626 -53.46 13.55 -13.23
C MET A 626 -53.15 12.19 -13.87
N THR A 627 -54.15 11.48 -14.41
CA THR A 627 -53.95 10.18 -15.06
C THR A 627 -53.92 10.24 -16.58
N VAL A 628 -54.07 11.43 -17.19
CA VAL A 628 -54.17 11.58 -18.64
C VAL A 628 -52.89 12.19 -19.19
N ASP A 629 -52.12 11.37 -19.91
CA ASP A 629 -50.86 11.79 -20.52
C ASP A 629 -51.04 13.00 -21.45
N GLY A 630 -50.02 13.86 -21.48
CA GLY A 630 -50.03 15.11 -22.25
C GLY A 630 -50.78 16.28 -21.62
N THR A 631 -51.29 16.15 -20.39
CA THR A 631 -51.97 17.23 -19.66
C THR A 631 -51.07 17.88 -18.59
N LEU A 632 -51.36 19.12 -18.19
CA LEU A 632 -50.58 19.82 -17.17
C LEU A 632 -50.63 19.12 -15.80
N LEU A 633 -51.81 18.63 -15.38
CA LEU A 633 -51.95 17.92 -14.12
C LEU A 633 -51.20 16.58 -14.11
N TYR A 634 -51.15 15.88 -15.24
CA TYR A 634 -50.34 14.68 -15.38
C TYR A 634 -48.84 14.98 -15.26
N ALA A 635 -48.35 16.03 -15.93
CA ALA A 635 -46.95 16.42 -15.86
C ALA A 635 -46.50 16.75 -14.42
N LEU A 636 -47.33 17.46 -13.65
CA LEU A 636 -47.06 17.73 -12.24
C LEU A 636 -47.13 16.46 -11.38
N ALA A 637 -48.12 15.58 -11.60
CA ALA A 637 -48.17 14.30 -10.88
C ALA A 637 -46.92 13.42 -11.15
N ALA A 638 -46.42 13.41 -12.39
CA ALA A 638 -45.18 12.74 -12.73
C ALA A 638 -43.96 13.39 -12.04
N MET A 639 -43.91 14.73 -11.99
CA MET A 639 -42.88 15.47 -11.26
C MET A 639 -42.91 15.14 -9.76
N GLN A 640 -44.08 15.10 -9.14
CA GLN A 640 -44.26 14.72 -7.74
C GLN A 640 -43.69 13.34 -7.43
N ASN A 641 -43.99 12.36 -8.30
CA ASN A 641 -43.48 11.00 -8.18
C ASN A 641 -41.95 10.96 -8.33
N GLY A 642 -41.40 11.68 -9.32
CA GLY A 642 -39.95 11.78 -9.52
C GLY A 642 -39.22 12.42 -8.33
N LEU A 643 -39.76 13.51 -7.78
CA LEU A 643 -39.23 14.17 -6.58
C LEU A 643 -39.29 13.24 -5.35
N THR A 644 -40.37 12.46 -5.21
CA THR A 644 -40.51 11.49 -4.12
C THR A 644 -39.46 10.38 -4.21
N GLN A 645 -39.24 9.84 -5.41
CA GLN A 645 -38.20 8.83 -5.65
C GLN A 645 -36.80 9.41 -5.41
N LEU A 646 -36.53 10.63 -5.90
CA LEU A 646 -35.25 11.30 -5.69
C LEU A 646 -34.96 11.51 -4.20
N LYS A 647 -35.96 11.95 -3.43
CA LYS A 647 -35.83 12.08 -1.97
C LYS A 647 -35.48 10.75 -1.32
N ALA A 648 -36.21 9.69 -1.63
CA ALA A 648 -35.96 8.36 -1.07
C ALA A 648 -34.57 7.82 -1.45
N GLY A 649 -34.09 8.11 -2.67
CA GLY A 649 -32.74 7.77 -3.10
C GLY A 649 -31.65 8.56 -2.37
N LEU A 650 -31.88 9.85 -2.09
CA LEU A 650 -30.94 10.68 -1.33
C LEU A 650 -30.87 10.28 0.15
N SER A 651 -32.02 10.00 0.76
CA SER A 651 -32.10 9.51 2.13
C SER A 651 -33.36 8.69 2.34
N SER A 652 -33.16 7.46 2.81
CA SER A 652 -34.26 6.58 3.21
C SER A 652 -34.66 6.78 4.68
N GLY A 653 -33.81 7.44 5.47
CA GLY A 653 -33.94 7.54 6.91
C GLY A 653 -33.63 6.25 7.67
N ASN A 654 -33.17 5.20 6.98
CA ASN A 654 -32.87 3.90 7.58
C ASN A 654 -31.50 3.39 7.11
N ILE A 655 -30.56 3.26 8.07
CA ILE A 655 -29.20 2.80 7.80
C ILE A 655 -29.13 1.36 7.24
N ASN A 656 -30.15 0.53 7.52
CA ASN A 656 -30.24 -0.85 7.02
C ASN A 656 -30.86 -0.95 5.61
N SER A 657 -31.30 0.18 5.04
CA SER A 657 -31.81 0.26 3.67
C SER A 657 -31.35 1.59 3.08
N PRO A 658 -30.05 1.76 2.86
CA PRO A 658 -29.44 3.08 2.74
C PRO A 658 -29.84 3.79 1.46
N GLY A 659 -30.21 5.06 1.58
CA GLY A 659 -30.04 6.03 0.50
C GLY A 659 -28.58 6.50 0.44
N VAL A 660 -28.29 7.51 -0.39
CA VAL A 660 -26.93 8.06 -0.53
C VAL A 660 -26.40 8.56 0.82
N LYS A 661 -27.20 9.29 1.59
CA LYS A 661 -26.80 9.82 2.90
C LYS A 661 -26.36 8.71 3.85
N GLU A 662 -27.18 7.69 4.00
CA GLU A 662 -26.90 6.56 4.90
C GLU A 662 -25.68 5.75 4.43
N GLY A 663 -25.51 5.57 3.11
CA GLY A 663 -24.32 4.94 2.53
C GLY A 663 -23.04 5.71 2.85
N LEU A 664 -23.06 7.04 2.76
CA LEU A 664 -21.92 7.88 3.15
C LEU A 664 -21.61 7.80 4.64
N MET A 665 -22.62 7.67 5.50
CA MET A 665 -22.43 7.46 6.94
C MET A 665 -21.72 6.13 7.22
N LEU A 666 -22.10 5.05 6.52
CA LEU A 666 -21.44 3.74 6.64
C LEU A 666 -19.97 3.82 6.18
N ILE A 667 -19.70 4.49 5.06
CA ILE A 667 -18.32 4.70 4.58
C ILE A 667 -17.51 5.50 5.62
N SER A 668 -18.08 6.57 6.17
CA SER A 668 -17.42 7.37 7.21
C SER A 668 -17.12 6.55 8.47
N ALA A 669 -18.04 5.67 8.88
CA ALA A 669 -17.82 4.75 9.99
C ALA A 669 -16.68 3.76 9.68
N GLY A 670 -16.68 3.12 8.51
CA GLY A 670 -15.63 2.21 8.09
C GLY A 670 -14.25 2.88 7.95
N ILE A 671 -14.20 4.14 7.52
CA ILE A 671 -12.96 4.94 7.57
C ILE A 671 -12.53 5.18 9.02
N GLY A 672 -13.47 5.41 9.94
CA GLY A 672 -13.20 5.47 11.38
C GLY A 672 -12.54 4.20 11.90
N ASP A 673 -13.07 3.03 11.54
CA ASP A 673 -12.50 1.73 11.90
C ASP A 673 -11.10 1.54 11.30
N ALA A 674 -10.88 1.97 10.05
CA ALA A 674 -9.58 1.91 9.40
C ALA A 674 -8.54 2.83 10.09
N ILE A 675 -8.94 4.04 10.49
CA ILE A 675 -8.08 4.96 11.28
C ILE A 675 -7.70 4.30 12.61
N ALA A 676 -8.66 3.68 13.31
CA ALA A 676 -8.41 2.99 14.57
C ALA A 676 -7.45 1.79 14.37
N GLY A 677 -7.63 1.01 13.30
CA GLY A 677 -6.75 -0.12 12.96
C GLY A 677 -5.34 0.29 12.54
N LEU A 678 -5.16 1.48 11.94
CA LEU A 678 -3.83 2.04 11.67
C LEU A 678 -3.15 2.50 12.95
N GLY A 679 -3.88 3.25 13.79
CA GLY A 679 -3.42 3.72 15.09
C GLY A 679 -2.16 4.58 15.03
N SER A 680 -1.20 4.31 15.92
CA SER A 680 0.07 5.03 15.99
C SER A 680 1.18 4.09 16.46
N HIS A 681 2.43 4.51 16.33
CA HIS A 681 3.60 3.81 16.88
C HIS A 681 3.53 3.58 18.41
N GLY A 682 2.71 4.34 19.12
CA GLY A 682 2.51 4.20 20.57
C GLY A 682 1.26 3.40 20.97
N THR A 683 0.45 2.95 20.01
CA THR A 683 -0.84 2.30 20.27
C THR A 683 -0.75 0.79 20.02
N PRO A 684 -0.73 -0.07 21.05
CA PRO A 684 -0.65 -1.51 20.85
C PRO A 684 -1.76 -2.06 19.95
N ASP A 685 -1.48 -3.19 19.29
CA ASP A 685 -2.40 -3.93 18.43
C ASP A 685 -2.88 -3.18 17.15
N THR A 686 -2.14 -2.14 16.72
CA THR A 686 -2.40 -1.43 15.46
C THR A 686 -1.29 -1.65 14.42
N LEU A 687 -1.58 -1.36 13.15
CA LEU A 687 -0.62 -1.60 12.06
C LEU A 687 0.67 -0.79 12.21
N LEU A 688 0.58 0.50 12.56
CA LEU A 688 1.77 1.35 12.76
C LEU A 688 2.59 0.88 13.97
N TYR A 689 1.95 0.41 15.05
CA TYR A 689 2.67 -0.19 16.16
C TYR A 689 3.39 -1.47 15.72
N GLY A 690 2.73 -2.33 14.95
CA GLY A 690 3.31 -3.56 14.42
C GLY A 690 4.52 -3.28 13.52
N SER A 691 4.44 -2.33 12.59
CA SER A 691 5.57 -1.94 11.74
C SER A 691 6.72 -1.34 12.54
N GLY A 692 6.42 -0.52 13.56
CA GLY A 692 7.42 -0.02 14.50
C GLY A 692 8.16 -1.15 15.21
N LYS A 693 7.44 -2.16 15.74
CA LYS A 693 8.05 -3.31 16.42
C LYS A 693 8.89 -4.20 15.50
N VAL A 694 8.45 -4.40 14.26
CA VAL A 694 9.25 -5.14 13.27
C VAL A 694 10.53 -4.38 12.92
N THR A 695 10.44 -3.05 12.74
CA THR A 695 11.61 -2.21 12.51
C THR A 695 12.60 -2.31 13.67
N GLU A 696 12.15 -2.14 14.93
CA GLU A 696 12.98 -2.30 16.12
C GLU A 696 13.66 -3.68 16.18
N GLY A 697 12.91 -4.75 15.93
CA GLY A 697 13.43 -6.12 15.93
C GLY A 697 14.47 -6.34 14.84
N LEU A 698 14.24 -5.87 13.62
CA LEU A 698 15.19 -5.97 12.52
C LEU A 698 16.45 -5.13 12.77
N THR A 699 16.34 -3.96 13.40
CA THR A 699 17.51 -3.18 13.83
C THR A 699 18.36 -3.96 14.82
N GLN A 700 17.75 -4.59 15.83
CA GLN A 700 18.48 -5.43 16.79
C GLN A 700 19.13 -6.65 16.12
N VAL A 701 18.46 -7.28 15.16
CA VAL A 701 19.06 -8.36 14.37
C VAL A 701 20.26 -7.85 13.58
N GLY A 702 20.14 -6.70 12.90
CA GLY A 702 21.24 -6.08 12.14
C GLY A 702 22.46 -5.74 13.01
N GLU A 703 22.24 -5.18 14.21
CA GLU A 703 23.31 -4.95 15.19
C GLU A 703 23.95 -6.25 15.66
N GLY A 704 23.15 -7.29 15.90
CA GLY A 704 23.62 -8.61 16.30
C GLY A 704 24.45 -9.30 15.22
N THR A 705 24.00 -9.24 13.96
CA THR A 705 24.71 -9.84 12.83
C THR A 705 25.99 -9.09 12.51
N SER A 706 26.01 -7.76 12.66
CA SER A 706 27.24 -6.96 12.50
C SER A 706 28.30 -7.34 13.53
N LYS A 707 27.93 -7.46 14.81
CA LYS A 707 28.87 -7.91 15.87
C LYS A 707 29.37 -9.34 15.64
N LEU A 708 28.49 -10.23 15.16
CA LEU A 708 28.88 -11.60 14.85
C LEU A 708 29.81 -11.67 13.64
N GLU A 709 29.54 -10.86 12.60
CA GLU A 709 30.39 -10.71 11.43
C GLU A 709 31.79 -10.24 11.85
N GLU A 710 31.91 -9.15 12.62
CA GLU A 710 33.19 -8.64 13.14
C GLU A 710 33.98 -9.70 13.95
N GLY A 711 33.28 -10.44 14.82
CA GLY A 711 33.89 -11.52 15.61
C GLY A 711 34.39 -12.67 14.73
N LEU A 712 33.61 -13.07 13.71
CA LEU A 712 34.00 -14.12 12.77
C LEU A 712 35.12 -13.67 11.83
N THR A 713 35.11 -12.42 11.37
CA THR A 713 36.23 -11.82 10.61
C THR A 713 37.52 -11.93 11.40
N THR A 714 37.50 -11.55 12.69
CA THR A 714 38.67 -11.65 13.56
C THR A 714 39.14 -13.11 13.69
N MET A 715 38.21 -14.03 13.92
CA MET A 715 38.53 -15.46 14.03
C MET A 715 39.13 -16.04 12.74
N VAL A 716 38.53 -15.75 11.58
CA VAL A 716 39.03 -16.22 10.28
C VAL A 716 40.41 -15.62 9.99
N SER A 717 40.63 -14.35 10.32
CA SER A 717 41.93 -13.70 10.18
C SER A 717 43.00 -14.39 11.04
N SER A 718 42.71 -14.67 12.32
CA SER A 718 43.62 -15.41 13.20
C SER A 718 43.91 -16.83 12.70
N LEU A 719 42.91 -17.53 12.14
CA LEU A 719 43.10 -18.86 11.55
C LEU A 719 44.01 -18.82 10.32
N ASN A 720 43.83 -17.83 9.44
CA ASN A 720 44.68 -17.64 8.27
C ASN A 720 46.13 -17.31 8.69
N MET A 721 46.31 -16.47 9.73
CA MET A 721 47.63 -16.16 10.29
C MET A 721 48.31 -17.41 10.89
N SER A 722 47.62 -18.19 11.72
CA SER A 722 48.18 -19.41 12.30
C SER A 722 48.56 -20.46 11.24
N ALA A 723 47.81 -20.53 10.13
CA ALA A 723 48.16 -21.41 9.01
C ALA A 723 49.49 -20.96 8.36
N ALA A 724 49.68 -19.66 8.16
CA ALA A 724 50.92 -19.10 7.60
C ALA A 724 52.13 -19.26 8.55
N GLU A 725 51.92 -19.14 9.87
CA GLU A 725 52.97 -19.42 10.87
C GLU A 725 53.42 -20.88 10.84
N LEU A 726 52.48 -21.83 10.73
CA LEU A 726 52.79 -23.25 10.63
C LEU A 726 53.60 -23.58 9.35
N GLU A 727 53.21 -23.00 8.21
CA GLU A 727 53.95 -23.14 6.96
C GLU A 727 55.39 -22.59 7.10
N ALA A 728 55.57 -21.45 7.77
CA ALA A 728 56.89 -20.89 8.04
C ALA A 728 57.75 -21.77 8.97
N ILE A 729 57.15 -22.42 9.98
CA ILE A 729 57.83 -23.39 10.86
C ILE A 729 58.26 -24.63 10.06
N GLU A 730 57.40 -25.15 9.19
CA GLU A 730 57.71 -26.28 8.32
C GLU A 730 58.86 -25.95 7.35
N GLN A 731 58.78 -24.77 6.71
CA GLN A 731 59.84 -24.28 5.83
C GLN A 731 61.17 -24.11 6.57
N ARG A 732 61.15 -23.53 7.78
CA ARG A 732 62.33 -23.42 8.65
C ARG A 732 62.94 -24.79 8.94
N GLY A 733 62.11 -25.80 9.14
CA GLY A 733 62.53 -27.18 9.31
C GLY A 733 63.27 -27.75 8.12
N HIS A 734 62.73 -27.56 6.93
CA HIS A 734 63.36 -28.01 5.68
C HIS A 734 64.67 -27.29 5.37
N GLU A 735 64.81 -26.04 5.78
CA GLU A 735 66.04 -25.27 5.61
C GLU A 735 67.13 -25.68 6.61
N PHE A 736 66.76 -26.10 7.82
CA PHE A 736 67.67 -26.61 8.84
C PHE A 736 67.79 -28.14 8.79
N ASP A 737 68.16 -28.67 7.63
CA ASP A 737 68.27 -30.11 7.36
C ASP A 737 69.69 -30.68 7.53
N HIS A 738 70.67 -29.83 7.87
CA HIS A 738 72.09 -30.19 7.99
C HIS A 738 72.84 -29.28 8.98
N PHE A 739 74.01 -29.71 9.42
CA PHE A 739 74.92 -28.99 10.29
C PHE A 739 76.30 -28.75 9.65
N LEU A 740 77.06 -29.77 9.24
CA LEU A 740 78.37 -29.56 8.61
C LEU A 740 78.30 -29.34 7.11
N GLY A 741 77.49 -30.13 6.40
CA GLY A 741 77.42 -30.10 4.96
C GLY A 741 76.04 -30.47 4.44
N ARG A 742 75.62 -29.87 3.33
CA ARG A 742 74.33 -30.14 2.71
C ARG A 742 74.48 -30.85 1.38
N ALA A 743 74.04 -32.10 1.27
CA ALA A 743 74.11 -32.84 0.02
C ALA A 743 73.07 -32.31 -0.99
N LYS A 744 73.54 -31.97 -2.19
CA LYS A 744 72.67 -31.53 -3.29
C LYS A 744 71.95 -32.72 -3.92
N ASP A 745 70.65 -32.58 -4.18
CA ASP A 745 69.78 -33.62 -4.75
C ASP A 745 69.66 -34.90 -3.87
N ALA A 746 69.92 -34.76 -2.57
CA ALA A 746 69.71 -35.78 -1.55
C ALA A 746 68.61 -35.34 -0.57
N GLU A 747 68.07 -36.29 0.19
CA GLU A 747 67.32 -35.98 1.41
C GLU A 747 68.33 -35.76 2.54
N ASN A 748 68.25 -34.67 3.30
CA ASN A 748 69.16 -34.38 4.40
C ASN A 748 68.40 -34.41 5.73
N GLN A 749 69.09 -34.79 6.81
CA GLN A 749 68.57 -34.63 8.17
C GLN A 749 69.72 -34.43 9.16
N VAL A 750 69.43 -33.73 10.25
CA VAL A 750 70.37 -33.51 11.35
C VAL A 750 69.73 -33.84 12.70
N ARG A 751 70.51 -34.38 13.64
CA ARG A 751 70.10 -34.62 15.03
C ARG A 751 71.19 -34.20 16.00
N PHE A 752 70.79 -33.77 17.20
CA PHE A 752 71.71 -33.35 18.24
C PHE A 752 71.61 -34.27 19.45
N VAL A 753 72.76 -34.64 20.01
CA VAL A 753 72.86 -35.32 21.29
C VAL A 753 73.81 -34.53 22.17
N TYR A 754 73.37 -34.26 23.40
CA TYR A 754 74.18 -33.59 24.40
C TYR A 754 74.60 -34.61 25.43
N GLN A 755 75.89 -34.62 25.76
CA GLN A 755 76.44 -35.58 26.72
C GLN A 755 77.30 -34.87 27.75
N SER A 756 76.97 -34.99 29.04
CA SER A 756 77.83 -34.47 30.11
C SER A 756 79.10 -35.30 30.25
N LYS A 757 80.24 -34.66 30.52
CA LYS A 757 81.46 -35.37 30.93
C LYS A 757 81.24 -36.14 32.25
N PRO A 758 81.80 -37.36 32.40
CA PRO A 758 81.77 -38.07 33.68
C PRO A 758 82.53 -37.30 34.78
N THR A 759 81.97 -37.22 35.98
CA THR A 759 82.56 -36.50 37.13
C THR A 759 83.48 -37.37 38.00
N TYR A 760 83.65 -38.64 37.63
CA TYR A 760 84.54 -39.57 38.31
C TYR A 760 85.15 -40.56 37.32
N ASN A 761 86.36 -41.06 37.64
CA ASN A 761 86.91 -42.21 36.95
C ASN A 761 86.03 -43.42 37.26
N TYR A 762 85.37 -43.99 36.25
CA TYR A 762 84.69 -45.28 36.34
C TYR A 762 85.76 -46.37 36.61
N VAL A 763 86.06 -46.63 37.89
CA VAL A 763 87.07 -47.61 38.33
C VAL A 763 86.32 -48.91 38.64
N ASN A 764 86.50 -50.01 37.90
CA ASN A 764 87.77 -50.72 37.77
C ASN A 764 88.00 -51.26 36.34
N GLY A 765 88.99 -50.72 35.62
CA GLY A 765 89.54 -51.40 34.44
C GLY A 765 90.16 -50.54 33.34
N SER A 766 91.27 -49.87 33.64
CA SER A 766 92.19 -49.22 32.68
C SER A 766 91.77 -47.84 32.13
N LYS A 767 92.80 -47.02 31.81
CA LYS A 767 92.79 -45.64 31.27
C LYS A 767 92.05 -45.44 29.92
N SER A 768 91.06 -46.28 29.61
CA SER A 768 90.28 -46.31 28.37
C SER A 768 88.76 -46.27 28.65
N SER A 769 88.36 -45.87 29.86
CA SER A 769 86.99 -45.94 30.35
C SER A 769 86.05 -44.84 29.83
N TRP A 770 86.54 -43.62 29.57
CA TRP A 770 85.71 -42.56 28.96
C TRP A 770 85.27 -42.91 27.53
N ILE A 771 86.14 -43.58 26.78
CA ILE A 771 85.86 -44.16 25.46
C ILE A 771 84.71 -45.16 25.54
N VAL A 772 84.62 -45.98 26.60
CA VAL A 772 83.55 -46.98 26.77
C VAL A 772 82.19 -46.31 27.07
N ALA A 773 82.17 -45.18 27.77
CA ALA A 773 80.96 -44.39 28.02
C ALA A 773 80.44 -43.71 26.74
N ILE A 774 81.34 -43.11 25.93
CA ILE A 774 81.01 -42.57 24.60
C ILE A 774 80.46 -43.68 23.69
N VAL A 775 81.13 -44.83 23.72
CA VAL A 775 80.76 -46.05 23.00
C VAL A 775 79.37 -46.55 23.40
N LEU A 776 79.04 -46.65 24.69
CA LEU A 776 77.69 -47.04 25.11
C LEU A 776 76.64 -46.01 24.68
N SER A 777 76.93 -44.72 24.76
CA SER A 777 75.99 -43.65 24.42
C SER A 777 75.68 -43.64 22.92
N ILE A 778 76.69 -43.95 22.09
CA ILE A 778 76.54 -44.18 20.64
C ILE A 778 75.76 -45.47 20.36
N LEU A 779 75.99 -46.56 21.11
CA LEU A 779 75.23 -47.84 20.99
C LEU A 779 73.76 -47.73 21.37
N ILE A 780 73.37 -46.69 22.11
CA ILE A 780 72.00 -46.56 22.58
C ILE A 780 71.21 -45.45 21.86
N ALA A 781 71.88 -44.39 21.38
CA ALA A 781 71.34 -43.55 20.29
C ALA A 781 70.89 -44.41 19.09
N LEU A 782 71.58 -45.54 18.90
CA LEU A 782 71.29 -46.61 17.96
C LEU A 782 70.00 -47.40 18.16
N GLY A 783 69.62 -47.67 19.42
CA GLY A 783 68.40 -48.40 19.75
C GLY A 783 67.13 -47.57 19.48
N LEU A 784 67.23 -46.26 19.64
CA LEU A 784 66.12 -45.31 19.50
C LEU A 784 65.71 -45.05 18.04
N VAL A 785 66.63 -45.14 17.08
CA VAL A 785 66.33 -44.98 15.64
C VAL A 785 65.58 -46.20 15.07
N GLY A 786 65.79 -47.40 15.63
CA GLY A 786 65.07 -48.61 15.23
C GLY A 786 63.63 -48.71 15.77
N GLY A 787 63.34 -48.11 16.93
CA GLY A 787 62.01 -48.10 17.54
C GLY A 787 61.00 -47.19 16.85
N GLY A 788 61.44 -46.04 16.32
CA GLY A 788 60.56 -45.08 15.63
C GLY A 788 59.96 -45.61 14.32
N ILE A 789 60.60 -46.57 13.66
CA ILE A 789 60.15 -47.15 12.38
C ILE A 789 59.06 -48.22 12.58
N LEU A 790 58.95 -48.83 13.76
CA LEU A 790 57.94 -49.85 14.05
C LEU A 790 56.56 -49.27 14.39
N LEU A 791 56.47 -47.97 14.72
CA LEU A 791 55.20 -47.29 14.97
C LEU A 791 54.60 -46.61 13.72
N SER A 792 55.37 -46.35 12.65
CA SER A 792 54.79 -45.83 11.39
C SER A 792 54.25 -46.90 10.43
N ARG A 793 54.69 -48.17 10.59
CA ARG A 793 54.30 -49.28 9.68
C ARG A 793 52.99 -49.99 10.00
N LYS A 794 52.26 -49.62 11.06
CA LYS A 794 50.94 -50.21 11.38
C LYS A 794 49.73 -49.36 10.95
N GLY A 795 49.95 -48.27 10.21
CA GLY A 795 48.89 -47.36 9.74
C GLY A 795 48.48 -47.50 8.26
N THR A 796 48.94 -48.52 7.54
CA THR A 796 48.44 -48.84 6.19
C THR A 796 47.68 -50.16 6.23
N ALA A 797 46.45 -50.08 6.72
CA ALA A 797 45.32 -50.91 6.36
C ALA A 797 44.08 -50.01 6.31
#